data_AF-A0A976M503-F1
#
_entry.id   AF-A0A976M503-F1
#
_cell.length_a   1.000
_cell.length_b   1.000
_cell.length_c   1.000
_cell.angle_alpha   90.00
_cell.angle_beta   90.00
_cell.angle_gamma   90.00
#
_symmetry.space_group_name_H-M   'P 1'
#
loop_
_entity.id
_entity.type
_entity.pdbx_description
1 polymer ?
#
loop_
_entity_poly.entity_id
_entity_poly.type
_entity_poly.pdbx_seq_one_letter_code
_entity_poly.pdbx_strand_id
1 'polypeptide(L)'
;MYYIFLSFFIVKLAYSHEDFDPQPIALNINKNEPKNIVVLRQNFYNIDTLVYTPKDGYINEVIDERGIIWKNDRGRLKLSKVIKFRKESKLLHVHYISADNLSYVKYFYRTGRVWNEINSEQFYLEFDLHRSKSSAVTYYTIYLKRRNDEKRTRVNRSSNPKFAAYGPNYGYLINKVCDVNLWVLCFKSVWTSKEDEHCLFTSVHNRDKPDLAYLVISDSGNVVEKFYHKPPGAFKSWKLIDKTEYYNKLKERDIDPDKFDNTVQLDLNNIDDEKFYSSEFGYKRSTIAAYPKPGFRMTRVGYGNMIIWESGESNVYSYCANMFSDNEEPRLCYVLVSEGSERRIEYFLNNNNTWNKIDKKRFYHLLANKDDPRYTHRNVGVDEQGNRNIEMSYFTNKQGLMVKTYRSMVPTHKGVILLIHGFGMHFLSTFMKYNLDWNYQNFGFATHPYIVCPDVNFFYDYSRFNYDRFKHIFEYNFYDKVYPSNLIQMFEYSGSMLECLNNMGYSVYGMDLQSNGFSESIDSIKSHFNRYTDYITDVMQFAYIIRNQKFNDTSQVWNERVNSRGIKFKEKFIIFGYSMGSNVSFRAIGEFNRHHESNERLADAFISLSGMFDLASNIKDLYHKAYIAFFPLFAAFAPRYKNRYQQYPNYGQRYNFTLYLNDERYGPHFCSWRTLKSLYVACWESKINAKHYPNNMPTLFIHSSEDYKCNIKGVRKLEAKLGFNASVVEMPGRDHHTFETDFMEPISKNLTEWLAKVLRRYDQNTPN
;
A
#
# COMPACT_ATOMS: atom_id res chain seq x y z
N MET A 1 32.02 -77.15 5.70
CA MET A 1 31.57 -77.45 7.07
C MET A 1 31.85 -76.22 7.91
N TYR A 2 30.82 -75.69 8.59
CA TYR A 2 30.80 -74.54 9.52
C TYR A 2 31.07 -73.13 8.98
N TYR A 3 29.97 -72.44 8.70
CA TYR A 3 29.81 -71.00 8.71
C TYR A 3 29.96 -70.46 10.15
N ILE A 4 30.71 -69.37 10.34
CA ILE A 4 30.57 -68.50 11.51
C ILE A 4 30.49 -67.05 11.00
N PHE A 5 29.30 -66.48 11.16
CA PHE A 5 28.99 -65.06 10.98
C PHE A 5 29.75 -64.24 12.04
N LEU A 6 30.60 -63.30 11.61
CA LEU A 6 31.12 -62.24 12.48
C LEU A 6 30.22 -61.01 12.36
N SER A 7 29.39 -60.81 13.37
CA SER A 7 28.59 -59.61 13.57
C SER A 7 29.50 -58.47 14.03
N PHE A 8 29.76 -57.48 13.17
CA PHE A 8 30.39 -56.22 13.57
C PHE A 8 29.37 -55.36 14.33
N PHE A 9 29.59 -55.20 15.64
CA PHE A 9 28.95 -54.17 16.45
C PHE A 9 29.43 -52.79 15.96
N ILE A 10 28.59 -52.08 15.21
CA ILE A 10 28.74 -50.63 15.01
C ILE A 10 28.22 -49.96 16.28
N VAL A 11 29.13 -49.49 17.12
CA VAL A 11 28.82 -48.53 18.18
C VAL A 11 28.29 -47.26 17.51
N LYS A 12 26.96 -47.07 17.54
CA LYS A 12 26.36 -45.76 17.33
C LYS A 12 26.89 -44.86 18.45
N LEU A 13 27.86 -44.02 18.13
CA LEU A 13 28.10 -42.79 18.88
C LEU A 13 26.80 -42.00 18.82
N ALA A 14 25.98 -42.14 19.86
CA ALA A 14 24.92 -41.22 20.16
C ALA A 14 25.60 -39.88 20.40
N TYR A 15 25.63 -39.02 19.37
CA TYR A 15 25.69 -37.60 19.62
C TYR A 15 24.48 -37.30 20.50
N SER A 16 24.71 -37.08 21.79
CA SER A 16 23.77 -36.37 22.61
C SER A 16 23.48 -35.07 21.88
N HIS A 17 22.25 -34.91 21.40
CA HIS A 17 21.70 -33.59 21.28
C HIS A 17 21.81 -33.01 22.69
N GLU A 18 22.81 -32.16 22.94
CA GLU A 18 22.71 -31.22 24.04
C GLU A 18 21.42 -30.46 23.77
N ASP A 19 20.39 -30.75 24.58
CA ASP A 19 19.18 -29.96 24.62
C ASP A 19 19.64 -28.53 24.94
N PHE A 20 19.72 -27.69 23.90
CA PHE A 20 20.01 -26.28 24.06
C PHE A 20 18.92 -25.70 24.95
N ASP A 21 19.22 -25.44 26.22
CA ASP A 21 18.28 -24.84 27.15
C ASP A 21 18.21 -23.32 26.86
N PRO A 22 17.12 -22.85 26.22
CA PRO A 22 17.00 -21.47 25.78
C PRO A 22 16.98 -20.56 27.02
N GLN A 23 17.99 -19.71 27.12
CA GLN A 23 18.21 -18.89 28.32
C GLN A 23 17.16 -17.76 28.44
N PRO A 24 16.64 -17.48 29.65
CA PRO A 24 15.75 -16.35 29.89
C PRO A 24 16.52 -15.02 29.78
N ILE A 25 15.92 -14.03 29.10
CA ILE A 25 16.50 -12.71 28.86
C ILE A 25 15.64 -11.62 29.51
N ALA A 26 16.28 -10.69 30.21
CA ALA A 26 15.68 -9.43 30.65
C ALA A 26 15.95 -8.33 29.60
N LEU A 27 14.89 -7.90 28.91
CA LEU A 27 14.95 -6.85 27.90
C LEU A 27 14.82 -5.47 28.55
N ASN A 28 15.89 -4.67 28.50
CA ASN A 28 15.81 -3.24 28.80
C ASN A 28 15.47 -2.46 27.53
N ILE A 29 14.25 -1.91 27.46
CA ILE A 29 13.72 -1.23 26.26
C ILE A 29 14.31 0.18 26.04
N ASN A 30 15.11 0.71 26.96
CA ASN A 30 15.78 2.00 26.82
C ASN A 30 17.21 1.87 26.28
N LYS A 31 17.77 0.65 26.23
CA LYS A 31 19.06 0.41 25.56
C LYS A 31 18.87 0.38 24.06
N ASN A 32 19.76 1.08 23.33
CA ASN A 32 19.77 1.07 21.87
C ASN A 32 20.12 -0.31 21.30
N GLU A 33 21.07 -1.00 21.93
CA GLU A 33 21.54 -2.34 21.54
C GLU A 33 21.52 -3.28 22.77
N PRO A 34 20.36 -3.87 23.10
CA PRO A 34 20.27 -4.80 24.20
C PRO A 34 21.04 -6.09 23.89
N LYS A 35 21.78 -6.62 24.87
CA LYS A 35 22.55 -7.87 24.73
C LYS A 35 21.62 -9.04 24.43
N ASN A 36 22.02 -9.94 23.53
CA ASN A 36 21.27 -11.13 23.10
C ASN A 36 19.89 -10.86 22.49
N ILE A 37 19.63 -9.62 22.05
CA ILE A 37 18.39 -9.21 21.39
C ILE A 37 18.71 -8.75 19.96
N VAL A 38 17.86 -9.12 19.02
CA VAL A 38 17.78 -8.49 17.70
C VAL A 38 16.75 -7.38 17.77
N VAL A 39 17.14 -6.19 17.30
CA VAL A 39 16.26 -5.03 17.23
C VAL A 39 15.99 -4.76 15.75
N LEU A 40 14.76 -4.98 15.30
CA LEU A 40 14.33 -4.64 13.96
C LEU A 40 13.61 -3.29 14.00
N ARG A 41 14.11 -2.32 13.25
CA ARG A 41 13.38 -1.07 13.04
C ARG A 41 12.40 -1.20 11.88
N GLN A 42 11.14 -0.93 12.15
CA GLN A 42 10.04 -1.03 11.21
C GLN A 42 9.22 0.27 11.20
N ASN A 43 8.34 0.40 10.22
CA ASN A 43 7.47 1.56 10.13
C ASN A 43 6.04 1.16 9.74
N PHE A 44 5.15 1.18 10.73
CA PHE A 44 3.73 0.91 10.58
C PHE A 44 2.96 2.22 10.50
N TYR A 45 2.28 2.49 9.39
CA TYR A 45 1.53 3.74 9.16
C TYR A 45 2.32 5.03 9.44
N ASN A 46 3.61 5.08 9.06
CA ASN A 46 4.52 6.20 9.34
C ASN A 46 4.93 6.36 10.81
N ILE A 47 4.60 5.40 11.67
CA ILE A 47 5.03 5.36 13.07
C ILE A 47 6.35 4.57 13.16
N ASP A 48 7.37 5.20 13.75
CA ASP A 48 8.69 4.60 13.97
C ASP A 48 8.61 3.56 15.08
N THR A 49 8.88 2.29 14.76
CA THR A 49 8.63 1.16 15.65
C THR A 49 9.86 0.28 15.78
N LEU A 50 10.15 -0.17 16.99
CA LEU A 50 11.19 -1.14 17.30
C LEU A 50 10.54 -2.47 17.67
N VAL A 51 10.99 -3.55 17.03
CA VAL A 51 10.59 -4.91 17.32
C VAL A 51 11.80 -5.63 17.92
N TYR A 52 11.64 -6.12 19.14
CA TYR A 52 12.67 -6.84 19.88
C TYR A 52 12.36 -8.32 19.87
N THR A 53 13.33 -9.13 19.43
CA THR A 53 13.27 -10.59 19.47
C THR A 53 14.58 -11.15 20.04
N PRO A 54 14.54 -12.25 20.81
CA PRO A 54 15.76 -12.90 21.29
C PRO A 54 16.61 -13.41 20.11
N LYS A 55 17.94 -13.31 20.22
CA LYS A 55 18.88 -14.00 19.30
C LYS A 55 18.84 -15.49 19.56
N ASP A 56 19.00 -15.83 20.83
CA ASP A 56 18.87 -17.16 21.42
C ASP A 56 18.03 -17.02 22.69
N GLY A 57 17.25 -18.03 23.06
CA GLY A 57 16.46 -17.97 24.28
C GLY A 57 15.08 -17.30 24.12
N TYR A 58 14.57 -16.73 25.22
CA TYR A 58 13.31 -15.99 25.23
C TYR A 58 13.36 -14.80 26.20
N ILE A 59 12.65 -13.73 25.86
CA ILE A 59 12.42 -12.57 26.72
C ILE A 59 11.48 -13.02 27.83
N ASN A 60 12.03 -13.11 29.05
CA ASN A 60 11.31 -13.49 30.25
C ASN A 60 10.86 -12.28 31.07
N GLU A 61 11.50 -11.13 30.84
CA GLU A 61 11.24 -9.90 31.57
C GLU A 61 11.45 -8.70 30.66
N VAL A 62 10.59 -7.69 30.79
CA VAL A 62 10.70 -6.41 30.10
C VAL A 62 10.82 -5.32 31.16
N ILE A 63 11.90 -4.57 31.11
CA ILE A 63 12.24 -3.53 32.09
C ILE A 63 12.49 -2.19 31.41
N ASP A 64 12.30 -1.12 32.16
CA ASP A 64 12.82 0.21 31.85
C ASP A 64 13.69 0.75 32.99
N GLU A 65 13.97 2.05 33.00
CA GLU A 65 14.75 2.72 34.04
C GLU A 65 14.11 2.69 35.44
N ARG A 66 12.81 2.41 35.55
CA ARG A 66 12.05 2.44 36.81
C ARG A 66 11.74 1.06 37.37
N GLY A 67 11.94 0.01 36.59
CA GLY A 67 11.79 -1.37 37.04
C GLY A 67 11.11 -2.24 36.01
N ILE A 68 10.40 -3.24 36.52
CA ILE A 68 9.75 -4.29 35.74
C ILE A 68 8.42 -3.79 35.18
N ILE A 69 8.27 -3.83 33.86
CA ILE A 69 7.01 -3.55 33.15
C ILE A 69 6.20 -4.84 33.02
N TRP A 70 6.88 -5.92 32.63
CA TRP A 70 6.28 -7.25 32.48
C TRP A 70 7.28 -8.31 32.90
N LYS A 71 6.78 -9.35 33.57
CA LYS A 71 7.52 -10.55 33.92
C LYS A 71 6.67 -11.76 33.59
N ASN A 72 7.28 -12.72 32.91
CA ASN A 72 6.64 -13.95 32.54
C ASN A 72 6.28 -14.79 33.78
N ASP A 73 5.04 -15.28 33.80
CA ASP A 73 4.46 -16.14 34.83
C ASP A 73 4.15 -17.56 34.32
N ARG A 74 4.48 -17.87 33.06
CA ARG A 74 4.15 -19.15 32.38
C ARG A 74 5.32 -20.12 32.24
N GLY A 75 6.43 -19.89 32.94
CA GLY A 75 7.60 -20.75 32.87
C GLY A 75 8.33 -20.65 31.53
N ARG A 76 8.74 -21.77 30.93
CA ARG A 76 9.53 -21.76 29.70
C ARG A 76 8.70 -21.31 28.49
N LEU A 77 9.26 -20.41 27.67
CA LEU A 77 8.62 -19.89 26.47
C LEU A 77 9.26 -20.48 25.22
N LYS A 78 8.44 -20.72 24.20
CA LYS A 78 8.88 -21.09 22.85
C LYS A 78 9.24 -19.86 22.02
N LEU A 79 8.50 -18.76 22.21
CA LEU A 79 8.71 -17.51 21.50
C LEU A 79 8.33 -16.33 22.39
N SER A 80 9.03 -15.21 22.21
CA SER A 80 8.69 -13.93 22.83
C SER A 80 9.09 -12.78 21.92
N LYS A 81 8.26 -11.77 21.83
CA LYS A 81 8.46 -10.59 20.98
C LYS A 81 7.89 -9.37 21.67
N VAL A 82 8.63 -8.27 21.62
CA VAL A 82 8.22 -7.00 22.21
C VAL A 82 8.21 -5.93 21.13
N ILE A 83 7.12 -5.18 21.02
CA ILE A 83 6.98 -4.09 20.05
C ILE A 83 6.81 -2.78 20.82
N LYS A 84 7.67 -1.80 20.50
CA LYS A 84 7.68 -0.46 21.10
C LYS A 84 7.62 0.61 20.04
N PHE A 85 6.71 1.57 20.20
CA PHE A 85 6.62 2.74 19.33
C PHE A 85 7.56 3.86 19.82
N ARG A 86 8.24 4.58 18.92
CA ARG A 86 9.13 5.71 19.24
C ARG A 86 8.38 7.05 19.22
N LYS A 87 9.08 8.14 19.59
CA LYS A 87 8.51 9.48 19.87
C LYS A 87 7.48 9.43 21.01
N GLU A 88 8.00 9.28 22.24
CA GLU A 88 7.25 9.26 23.51
C GLU A 88 6.48 7.97 23.85
N SER A 89 6.86 6.83 23.24
CA SER A 89 6.48 5.45 23.61
C SER A 89 5.28 5.32 24.53
N LYS A 90 4.09 5.63 24.00
CA LYS A 90 2.84 5.47 24.74
C LYS A 90 2.30 4.05 24.67
N LEU A 91 2.79 3.23 23.74
CA LEU A 91 2.31 1.86 23.53
C LEU A 91 3.47 0.88 23.55
N LEU A 92 3.24 -0.24 24.23
CA LEU A 92 4.14 -1.39 24.28
C LEU A 92 3.27 -2.66 24.20
N HIS A 93 3.69 -3.59 23.35
CA HIS A 93 3.03 -4.86 23.14
C HIS A 93 4.00 -6.00 23.38
N VAL A 94 3.61 -6.96 24.22
CA VAL A 94 4.39 -8.17 24.51
C VAL A 94 3.59 -9.37 24.05
N HIS A 95 4.13 -10.11 23.09
CA HIS A 95 3.55 -11.35 22.57
C HIS A 95 4.48 -12.50 22.88
N TYR A 96 3.94 -13.58 23.42
CA TYR A 96 4.71 -14.77 23.77
C TYR A 96 3.90 -16.03 23.57
N ILE A 97 4.63 -17.12 23.30
CA ILE A 97 4.08 -18.46 23.14
C ILE A 97 4.74 -19.35 24.19
N SER A 98 3.94 -19.97 25.03
CA SER A 98 4.41 -20.92 26.05
C SER A 98 4.86 -22.24 25.44
N ALA A 99 5.52 -23.09 26.24
CA ALA A 99 6.00 -24.40 25.80
C ALA A 99 4.89 -25.33 25.27
N ASP A 100 3.66 -25.19 25.75
CA ASP A 100 2.46 -25.92 25.29
C ASP A 100 1.79 -25.30 24.04
N ASN A 101 2.47 -24.36 23.37
CA ASN A 101 1.99 -23.64 22.18
C ASN A 101 0.76 -22.73 22.37
N LEU A 102 0.44 -22.33 23.61
CA LEU A 102 -0.57 -21.31 23.84
C LEU A 102 -0.01 -19.90 23.60
N SER A 103 -0.75 -19.07 22.86
CA SER A 103 -0.36 -17.71 22.51
C SER A 103 -0.97 -16.71 23.50
N TYR A 104 -0.14 -15.83 24.05
CA TYR A 104 -0.52 -14.82 25.02
C TYR A 104 -0.04 -13.45 24.60
N VAL A 105 -0.84 -12.43 24.92
CA VAL A 105 -0.55 -11.04 24.61
C VAL A 105 -0.80 -10.17 25.84
N LYS A 106 0.13 -9.24 26.08
CA LYS A 106 0.02 -8.19 27.08
C LYS A 106 0.17 -6.83 26.41
N TYR A 107 -0.73 -5.91 26.76
CA TYR A 107 -0.80 -4.58 26.18
C TYR A 107 -0.52 -3.55 27.27
N PHE A 108 0.31 -2.56 26.96
CA PHE A 108 0.65 -1.52 27.92
C PHE A 108 0.53 -0.14 27.30
N TYR A 109 0.04 0.80 28.10
CA TYR A 109 0.02 2.22 27.80
C TYR A 109 0.81 3.04 28.81
N ARG A 110 1.58 4.02 28.33
CA ARG A 110 2.41 4.86 29.19
C ARG A 110 1.71 6.17 29.56
N THR A 111 1.42 6.32 30.85
CA THR A 111 0.90 7.58 31.43
C THR A 111 2.04 8.29 32.15
N GLY A 112 2.52 9.40 31.57
CA GLY A 112 3.69 10.12 32.07
C GLY A 112 4.97 9.29 32.02
N ARG A 113 5.43 8.79 33.16
CA ARG A 113 6.66 7.97 33.28
C ARG A 113 6.39 6.52 33.72
N VAL A 114 5.13 6.09 33.79
CA VAL A 114 4.74 4.75 34.26
C VAL A 114 4.03 4.00 33.13
N TRP A 115 4.36 2.72 32.98
CA TRP A 115 3.65 1.79 32.10
C TRP A 115 2.51 1.12 32.86
N ASN A 116 1.31 1.16 32.29
CA ASN A 116 0.12 0.53 32.85
C ASN A 116 -0.35 -0.57 31.89
N GLU A 117 -0.64 -1.76 32.41
CA GLU A 117 -1.29 -2.80 31.62
C GLU A 117 -2.72 -2.34 31.29
N ILE A 118 -3.12 -2.51 30.02
CA ILE A 118 -4.45 -2.15 29.51
C ILE A 118 -5.04 -3.34 28.73
N ASN A 119 -6.33 -3.29 28.44
CA ASN A 119 -6.97 -4.30 27.60
C ASN A 119 -6.70 -4.05 26.10
N SER A 120 -7.07 -5.02 25.26
CA SER A 120 -6.88 -4.95 23.81
C SER A 120 -7.67 -3.80 23.17
N GLU A 121 -8.93 -3.59 23.57
CA GLU A 121 -9.80 -2.55 23.03
C GLU A 121 -9.17 -1.16 23.15
N GLN A 122 -8.71 -0.79 24.36
CA GLN A 122 -8.02 0.46 24.60
C GLN A 122 -6.71 0.55 23.81
N PHE A 123 -5.93 -0.54 23.73
CA PHE A 123 -4.66 -0.54 23.02
C PHE A 123 -4.84 -0.25 21.54
N TYR A 124 -5.81 -0.91 20.90
CA TYR A 124 -6.08 -0.73 19.48
C TYR A 124 -6.77 0.59 19.17
N LEU A 125 -7.56 1.15 20.10
CA LEU A 125 -8.07 2.52 20.00
C LEU A 125 -6.91 3.54 20.02
N GLU A 126 -6.03 3.47 21.01
CA GLU A 126 -4.86 4.37 21.11
C GLU A 126 -3.94 4.25 19.89
N PHE A 127 -3.76 3.02 19.39
CA PHE A 127 -3.01 2.79 18.15
C PHE A 127 -3.67 3.48 16.95
N ASP A 128 -4.99 3.37 16.79
CA ASP A 128 -5.72 4.01 15.70
C ASP A 128 -5.68 5.56 15.78
N LEU A 129 -5.70 6.13 16.98
CA LEU A 129 -5.52 7.57 17.19
C LEU A 129 -4.13 8.04 16.75
N HIS A 130 -3.08 7.30 17.12
CA HIS A 130 -1.72 7.59 16.66
C HIS A 130 -1.56 7.38 15.16
N ARG A 131 -2.14 6.31 14.61
CA ARG A 131 -2.20 6.01 13.17
C ARG A 131 -2.84 7.16 12.40
N SER A 132 -4.00 7.63 12.81
CA SER A 132 -4.75 8.67 12.12
C SER A 132 -3.96 9.97 12.00
N LYS A 133 -3.19 10.34 13.04
CA LYS A 133 -2.32 11.53 13.01
C LYS A 133 -1.06 11.34 12.16
N SER A 134 -0.46 10.15 12.17
CA SER A 134 0.81 9.86 11.50
C SER A 134 0.67 9.51 10.01
N SER A 135 -0.45 8.90 9.63
CA SER A 135 -0.80 8.55 8.26
C SER A 135 -1.43 9.69 7.45
N ALA A 136 -1.85 10.78 8.11
CA ALA A 136 -2.32 11.97 7.43
C ALA A 136 -1.21 12.58 6.56
N VAL A 137 -1.49 12.73 5.26
CA VAL A 137 -0.61 13.41 4.30
C VAL A 137 -0.37 14.85 4.78
N THR A 138 -1.45 15.56 5.09
CA THR A 138 -1.41 16.89 5.69
C THR A 138 -2.80 17.32 6.20
N TYR A 139 -2.82 18.44 6.92
CA TYR A 139 -4.05 19.10 7.35
C TYR A 139 -4.52 20.12 6.31
N TYR A 140 -5.83 20.35 6.25
CA TYR A 140 -6.44 21.31 5.35
C TYR A 140 -7.48 22.18 6.06
N THR A 141 -7.55 23.45 5.67
CA THR A 141 -8.59 24.38 6.10
C THR A 141 -9.66 24.48 5.01
N ILE A 142 -10.90 24.15 5.35
CA ILE A 142 -12.05 24.39 4.47
C ILE A 142 -12.36 25.88 4.46
N TYR A 143 -12.56 26.45 3.28
CA TYR A 143 -13.00 27.84 3.13
C TYR A 143 -14.39 27.88 2.50
N LEU A 144 -15.34 28.51 3.18
CA LEU A 144 -16.75 28.52 2.75
C LEU A 144 -17.00 29.43 1.53
N LYS A 145 -16.30 30.57 1.46
CA LYS A 145 -16.51 31.62 0.44
C LYS A 145 -15.60 31.55 -0.79
N ARG A 146 -14.72 30.56 -0.89
CA ARG A 146 -13.85 30.36 -2.06
C ARG A 146 -13.86 28.91 -2.53
N ARG A 147 -13.28 28.68 -3.71
CA ARG A 147 -13.00 27.33 -4.21
C ARG A 147 -11.94 26.67 -3.32
N ASN A 148 -12.23 25.44 -2.89
CA ASN A 148 -11.30 24.58 -2.18
C ASN A 148 -10.56 23.68 -3.19
N ASP A 149 -9.41 23.14 -2.78
CA ASP A 149 -8.62 22.23 -3.59
C ASP A 149 -9.31 20.86 -3.65
N GLU A 150 -9.81 20.47 -4.83
CA GLU A 150 -10.52 19.21 -5.08
C GLU A 150 -9.62 17.96 -4.92
N LYS A 151 -8.28 18.13 -4.89
CA LYS A 151 -7.38 17.03 -4.53
C LYS A 151 -7.31 16.79 -3.02
N ARG A 152 -7.68 17.78 -2.20
CA ARG A 152 -7.57 17.73 -0.73
C ARG A 152 -8.92 17.66 -0.04
N THR A 153 -9.97 18.10 -0.71
CA THR A 153 -11.33 18.18 -0.18
C THR A 153 -12.35 17.70 -1.20
N ARG A 154 -13.45 17.16 -0.68
CA ARG A 154 -14.67 16.87 -1.42
C ARG A 154 -15.68 17.96 -1.12
N VAL A 155 -16.34 18.44 -2.16
CA VAL A 155 -17.25 19.58 -2.12
C VAL A 155 -18.48 19.33 -2.98
N ASN A 156 -19.66 19.48 -2.38
CA ASN A 156 -20.91 19.67 -3.09
C ASN A 156 -21.39 21.12 -2.88
N ARG A 157 -21.86 21.76 -3.95
CA ARG A 157 -22.47 23.10 -3.91
C ARG A 157 -23.82 23.02 -4.61
N SER A 158 -24.83 22.52 -3.92
CA SER A 158 -26.18 22.42 -4.48
C SER A 158 -26.82 23.80 -4.68
N SER A 159 -27.59 23.94 -5.76
CA SER A 159 -28.42 25.10 -6.07
C SER A 159 -29.82 24.98 -5.47
N ASN A 160 -30.31 23.76 -5.27
CA ASN A 160 -31.63 23.47 -4.69
C ASN A 160 -31.60 22.13 -3.90
N PRO A 161 -31.79 22.14 -2.57
CA PRO A 161 -31.75 23.32 -1.70
C PRO A 161 -30.36 23.98 -1.71
N LYS A 162 -30.29 25.27 -1.37
CA LYS A 162 -29.03 26.03 -1.37
C LYS A 162 -28.13 25.68 -0.19
N PHE A 163 -27.43 24.55 -0.29
CA PHE A 163 -26.43 24.11 0.67
C PHE A 163 -25.05 23.92 0.02
N ALA A 164 -24.03 23.87 0.86
CA ALA A 164 -22.76 23.25 0.49
C ALA A 164 -22.33 22.25 1.54
N ALA A 165 -21.80 21.13 1.08
CA ALA A 165 -21.30 20.06 1.92
C ALA A 165 -19.82 19.82 1.58
N TYR A 166 -19.03 19.56 2.61
CA TYR A 166 -17.59 19.45 2.52
C TYR A 166 -17.11 18.27 3.35
N GLY A 167 -16.06 17.63 2.86
CA GLY A 167 -15.34 16.61 3.60
C GLY A 167 -13.87 16.55 3.18
N PRO A 168 -13.01 15.93 3.99
CA PRO A 168 -11.65 15.63 3.58
C PRO A 168 -11.67 14.68 2.38
N ASN A 169 -10.75 14.89 1.45
CA ASN A 169 -10.38 13.81 0.54
C ASN A 169 -9.49 12.80 1.30
N TYR A 170 -9.40 11.58 0.80
CA TYR A 170 -8.57 10.53 1.39
C TYR A 170 -7.12 10.98 1.61
N GLY A 171 -6.62 10.74 2.83
CA GLY A 171 -5.29 11.13 3.27
C GLY A 171 -5.18 12.53 3.88
N TYR A 172 -6.26 13.30 3.92
CA TYR A 172 -6.27 14.66 4.50
C TYR A 172 -7.13 14.73 5.76
N LEU A 173 -6.73 15.57 6.71
CA LEU A 173 -7.53 15.89 7.90
C LEU A 173 -7.95 17.35 7.88
N ILE A 174 -9.20 17.64 8.26
CA ILE A 174 -9.67 19.02 8.34
C ILE A 174 -9.43 19.58 9.74
N ASN A 175 -8.60 20.62 9.84
CA ASN A 175 -8.29 21.28 11.12
C ASN A 175 -9.05 22.59 11.35
N LYS A 176 -9.72 23.11 10.32
CA LYS A 176 -10.41 24.41 10.43
C LYS A 176 -11.49 24.54 9.36
N VAL A 177 -12.62 25.15 9.75
CA VAL A 177 -13.69 25.58 8.83
C VAL A 177 -13.77 27.10 8.88
N CYS A 178 -13.38 27.76 7.79
CA CYS A 178 -13.17 29.19 7.69
C CYS A 178 -14.31 29.91 6.94
N ASP A 179 -14.89 30.95 7.56
CA ASP A 179 -15.95 31.79 6.99
C ASP A 179 -15.40 33.07 6.36
N VAL A 180 -14.47 33.76 7.04
CA VAL A 180 -13.86 35.00 6.54
C VAL A 180 -12.36 34.80 6.38
N ASN A 181 -11.87 34.97 5.16
CA ASN A 181 -10.47 34.79 4.80
C ASN A 181 -9.97 35.89 3.86
N LEU A 182 -8.66 36.15 3.89
CA LEU A 182 -7.91 36.85 2.86
C LEU A 182 -6.81 35.91 2.38
N TRP A 183 -6.81 35.55 1.11
CA TRP A 183 -5.96 34.46 0.59
C TRP A 183 -6.12 33.18 1.44
N VAL A 184 -5.04 32.70 2.05
CA VAL A 184 -5.01 31.51 2.92
C VAL A 184 -5.19 31.85 4.40
N LEU A 185 -5.14 33.13 4.78
CA LEU A 185 -5.30 33.56 6.16
C LEU A 185 -6.79 33.54 6.55
N CYS A 186 -7.11 32.86 7.63
CA CYS A 186 -8.46 32.79 8.17
C CYS A 186 -8.63 33.76 9.35
N PHE A 187 -9.57 34.70 9.25
CA PHE A 187 -9.86 35.71 10.28
C PHE A 187 -11.06 35.34 11.15
N LYS A 188 -12.10 34.73 10.56
CA LYS A 188 -13.25 34.21 11.30
C LYS A 188 -13.51 32.76 10.91
N SER A 189 -13.44 31.86 11.89
CA SER A 189 -13.75 30.44 11.72
C SER A 189 -15.11 30.11 12.30
N VAL A 190 -15.80 29.14 11.69
CA VAL A 190 -16.91 28.41 12.34
C VAL A 190 -16.35 27.54 13.45
N TRP A 191 -15.27 26.83 13.14
CA TRP A 191 -14.62 25.88 14.03
C TRP A 191 -13.12 25.76 13.71
N THR A 192 -12.32 25.52 14.74
CA THR A 192 -10.88 25.21 14.67
C THR A 192 -10.60 24.04 15.59
N SER A 193 -9.77 23.09 15.14
CA SER A 193 -9.39 21.90 15.89
C SER A 193 -8.68 22.22 17.20
N LYS A 194 -9.04 21.49 18.25
CA LYS A 194 -8.16 21.22 19.40
C LYS A 194 -7.17 20.09 19.07
N GLU A 195 -6.23 19.78 19.98
CA GLU A 195 -5.09 18.87 19.71
C GLU A 195 -5.46 17.60 18.94
N ASP A 196 -6.50 16.90 19.39
CA ASP A 196 -6.89 15.58 18.89
C ASP A 196 -8.16 15.61 18.04
N GLU A 197 -8.70 16.80 17.78
CA GLU A 197 -9.92 16.96 17.01
C GLU A 197 -9.62 17.11 15.50
N HIS A 198 -10.45 16.49 14.66
CA HIS A 198 -10.49 16.82 13.24
C HIS A 198 -11.92 16.70 12.70
N CYS A 199 -12.27 17.55 11.73
CA CYS A 199 -13.59 17.54 11.11
C CYS A 199 -13.66 16.44 10.04
N LEU A 200 -14.62 15.53 10.21
CA LEU A 200 -14.92 14.44 9.28
C LEU A 200 -15.86 14.90 8.17
N PHE A 201 -16.77 15.81 8.50
CA PHE A 201 -17.78 16.33 7.60
C PHE A 201 -18.26 17.72 8.05
N THR A 202 -18.60 18.59 7.10
CA THR A 202 -19.39 19.78 7.41
C THR A 202 -20.35 20.15 6.30
N SER A 203 -21.56 20.56 6.67
CA SER A 203 -22.53 21.16 5.77
C SER A 203 -22.87 22.58 6.22
N VAL A 204 -23.15 23.45 5.26
CA VAL A 204 -23.59 24.83 5.49
C VAL A 204 -24.81 25.15 4.65
N HIS A 205 -25.74 25.90 5.23
CA HIS A 205 -26.96 26.34 4.59
C HIS A 205 -26.89 27.82 4.24
N ASN A 206 -27.71 28.25 3.29
CA ASN A 206 -27.59 29.56 2.65
C ASN A 206 -26.18 29.73 2.05
N ARG A 207 -25.77 28.76 1.21
CA ARG A 207 -24.41 28.60 0.67
C ARG A 207 -23.69 29.90 0.29
N ASP A 208 -24.40 30.85 -0.31
CA ASP A 208 -23.83 32.10 -0.81
C ASP A 208 -23.52 33.10 0.32
N LYS A 209 -24.29 33.03 1.43
CA LYS A 209 -24.06 33.78 2.67
C LYS A 209 -24.28 32.85 3.89
N PRO A 210 -23.36 31.90 4.16
CA PRO A 210 -23.61 30.87 5.15
C PRO A 210 -23.90 31.44 6.53
N ASP A 211 -25.00 31.00 7.14
CA ASP A 211 -25.47 31.42 8.47
C ASP A 211 -25.81 30.23 9.39
N LEU A 212 -25.93 29.02 8.84
CA LEU A 212 -26.11 27.77 9.58
C LEU A 212 -25.02 26.78 9.16
N ALA A 213 -24.42 26.08 10.12
CA ALA A 213 -23.40 25.06 9.85
C ALA A 213 -23.57 23.84 10.76
N TYR A 214 -23.41 22.66 10.19
CA TYR A 214 -23.34 21.38 10.89
C TYR A 214 -21.96 20.77 10.66
N LEU A 215 -21.37 20.25 11.73
CA LEU A 215 -20.04 19.67 11.73
C LEU A 215 -20.09 18.31 12.44
N VAL A 216 -19.49 17.30 11.82
CA VAL A 216 -19.15 16.02 12.46
C VAL A 216 -17.65 16.01 12.71
N ILE A 217 -17.26 15.81 13.96
CA ILE A 217 -15.88 15.90 14.43
C ILE A 217 -15.49 14.55 15.04
N SER A 218 -14.31 14.07 14.69
CA SER A 218 -13.63 13.04 15.48
C SER A 218 -12.88 13.75 16.60
N ASP A 219 -13.17 13.38 17.84
CA ASP A 219 -12.51 13.87 19.05
C ASP A 219 -11.99 12.66 19.85
N SER A 220 -10.68 12.45 19.81
CA SER A 220 -10.03 11.37 20.56
C SER A 220 -10.65 9.98 20.29
N GLY A 221 -11.14 9.77 19.07
CA GLY A 221 -11.76 8.52 18.61
C GLY A 221 -13.28 8.49 18.70
N ASN A 222 -13.87 9.40 19.48
CA ASN A 222 -15.32 9.58 19.54
C ASN A 222 -15.81 10.44 18.37
N VAL A 223 -17.06 10.24 17.97
CA VAL A 223 -17.72 11.05 16.95
C VAL A 223 -18.68 12.02 17.62
N VAL A 224 -18.51 13.31 17.35
CA VAL A 224 -19.26 14.40 18.00
C VAL A 224 -19.91 15.29 16.94
N GLU A 225 -21.20 15.59 17.13
CA GLU A 225 -21.94 16.57 16.34
C GLU A 225 -21.80 17.98 16.95
N LYS A 226 -21.54 18.99 16.12
CA LYS A 226 -21.58 20.41 16.52
C LYS A 226 -22.42 21.21 15.53
N PHE A 227 -23.33 22.01 16.07
CA PHE A 227 -24.26 22.85 15.30
C PHE A 227 -23.98 24.32 15.57
N TYR A 228 -23.94 25.13 14.52
CA TYR A 228 -23.61 26.54 14.64
C TYR A 228 -24.61 27.42 13.88
N HIS A 229 -24.89 28.58 14.47
CA HIS A 229 -25.66 29.64 13.83
C HIS A 229 -24.91 30.97 13.94
N LYS A 230 -24.87 31.72 12.84
CA LYS A 230 -24.34 33.08 12.78
C LYS A 230 -25.50 34.06 12.68
N PRO A 231 -25.83 34.79 13.77
CA PRO A 231 -26.94 35.72 13.74
C PRO A 231 -26.66 36.90 12.78
N PRO A 232 -27.70 37.56 12.26
CA PRO A 232 -27.54 38.67 11.33
C PRO A 232 -26.83 39.87 12.00
N GLY A 233 -25.90 40.50 11.28
CA GLY A 233 -25.15 41.70 11.68
C GLY A 233 -23.65 41.68 11.31
N ALA A 234 -23.05 42.83 11.02
CA ALA A 234 -21.70 42.97 10.45
C ALA A 234 -20.55 42.41 11.34
N PHE A 235 -20.73 42.40 12.66
CA PHE A 235 -19.68 42.03 13.62
C PHE A 235 -19.92 40.70 14.36
N LYS A 236 -20.97 39.94 14.02
CA LYS A 236 -21.32 38.74 14.77
C LYS A 236 -20.47 37.52 14.40
N SER A 237 -20.17 36.70 15.41
CA SER A 237 -19.45 35.43 15.30
C SER A 237 -20.43 34.26 15.22
N TRP A 238 -19.92 33.11 14.79
CA TRP A 238 -20.64 31.84 14.86
C TRP A 238 -20.83 31.45 16.34
N LYS A 239 -22.05 31.07 16.70
CA LYS A 239 -22.40 30.57 18.04
C LYS A 239 -22.80 29.10 17.95
N LEU A 240 -22.34 28.31 18.92
CA LEU A 240 -22.80 26.93 19.09
C LEU A 240 -24.28 26.97 19.52
N ILE A 241 -25.09 26.12 18.91
CA ILE A 241 -26.50 25.91 19.23
C ILE A 241 -26.75 24.40 19.40
N ASP A 242 -27.87 24.02 20.00
CA ASP A 242 -28.24 22.61 20.10
C ASP A 242 -28.89 22.08 18.80
N LYS A 243 -29.05 20.75 18.75
CA LYS A 243 -29.62 20.04 17.59
C LYS A 243 -31.06 20.47 17.31
N THR A 244 -31.87 20.69 18.34
CA THR A 244 -33.27 21.08 18.21
C THR A 244 -33.40 22.48 17.61
N GLU A 245 -32.64 23.45 18.12
CA GLU A 245 -32.59 24.81 17.57
C GLU A 245 -32.11 24.78 16.10
N TYR A 246 -31.10 23.98 15.79
CA TYR A 246 -30.60 23.85 14.42
C TYR A 246 -31.67 23.32 13.46
N TYR A 247 -32.40 22.27 13.86
CA TYR A 247 -33.46 21.67 13.04
C TYR A 247 -34.63 22.65 12.84
N ASN A 248 -35.00 23.41 13.86
CA ASN A 248 -36.02 24.46 13.74
C ASN A 248 -35.60 25.52 12.71
N LYS A 249 -34.32 25.94 12.73
CA LYS A 249 -33.76 26.89 11.75
C LYS A 249 -33.68 26.33 10.33
N LEU A 250 -33.55 25.01 10.16
CA LEU A 250 -33.67 24.38 8.85
C LEU A 250 -35.11 24.42 8.34
N LYS A 251 -36.07 24.10 9.21
CA LYS A 251 -37.51 24.15 8.88
C LYS A 251 -37.97 25.56 8.53
N GLU A 252 -37.45 26.59 9.21
CA GLU A 252 -37.64 28.02 8.84
C GLU A 252 -37.15 28.36 7.41
N ARG A 253 -36.33 27.50 6.81
CA ARG A 253 -35.75 27.66 5.45
C ARG A 253 -36.32 26.62 4.48
N ASP A 254 -37.49 26.05 4.78
CA ASP A 254 -38.16 25.00 4.00
C ASP A 254 -37.33 23.73 3.77
N ILE A 255 -36.37 23.46 4.67
CA ILE A 255 -35.59 22.23 4.68
C ILE A 255 -36.06 21.39 5.86
N ASP A 256 -36.84 20.36 5.60
CA ASP A 256 -37.24 19.36 6.58
C ASP A 256 -36.27 18.16 6.51
N PRO A 257 -35.33 17.99 7.46
CA PRO A 257 -34.36 16.90 7.42
C PRO A 257 -35.00 15.52 7.36
N ASP A 258 -36.20 15.36 7.93
CA ASP A 258 -36.91 14.08 8.00
C ASP A 258 -37.59 13.72 6.66
N LYS A 259 -37.81 14.70 5.79
CA LYS A 259 -38.45 14.52 4.46
C LYS A 259 -37.51 14.81 3.30
N PHE A 260 -36.27 15.20 3.57
CA PHE A 260 -35.33 15.62 2.56
C PHE A 260 -34.87 14.42 1.72
N ASP A 261 -35.33 14.37 0.47
CA ASP A 261 -34.83 13.40 -0.50
C ASP A 261 -33.48 13.88 -1.07
N ASN A 262 -32.44 13.16 -0.70
CA ASN A 262 -31.08 13.34 -1.19
C ASN A 262 -30.59 12.13 -1.97
N THR A 263 -31.50 11.28 -2.44
CA THR A 263 -31.16 10.14 -3.25
C THR A 263 -30.79 10.57 -4.66
N VAL A 264 -29.85 9.85 -5.26
CA VAL A 264 -29.36 10.09 -6.62
C VAL A 264 -29.21 8.75 -7.35
N GLN A 265 -29.39 8.80 -8.66
CA GLN A 265 -29.25 7.65 -9.56
C GLN A 265 -28.06 7.91 -10.48
N LEU A 266 -27.14 6.95 -10.55
CA LEU A 266 -25.95 7.03 -11.38
C LEU A 266 -26.21 6.33 -12.72
N ASP A 267 -26.03 7.04 -13.83
CA ASP A 267 -25.87 6.46 -15.16
C ASP A 267 -24.39 6.53 -15.56
N LEU A 268 -23.74 5.37 -15.68
CA LEU A 268 -22.33 5.27 -16.07
C LEU A 268 -22.09 5.60 -17.55
N ASN A 269 -23.13 5.59 -18.39
CA ASN A 269 -23.04 6.03 -19.78
C ASN A 269 -23.13 7.56 -19.92
N ASN A 270 -23.72 8.25 -18.93
CA ASN A 270 -23.86 9.70 -18.91
C ASN A 270 -23.86 10.22 -17.47
N ILE A 271 -22.65 10.41 -16.93
CA ILE A 271 -22.48 10.77 -15.51
C ILE A 271 -22.79 12.26 -15.30
N ASP A 272 -23.80 12.54 -14.47
CA ASP A 272 -24.13 13.89 -13.99
C ASP A 272 -23.03 14.43 -13.07
N ASP A 273 -22.20 15.34 -13.60
CA ASP A 273 -21.07 15.92 -12.89
C ASP A 273 -21.48 16.90 -11.79
N GLU A 274 -22.76 17.31 -11.69
CA GLU A 274 -23.29 18.08 -10.57
C GLU A 274 -23.51 17.19 -9.35
N LYS A 275 -23.90 15.92 -9.57
CA LYS A 275 -24.23 14.94 -8.51
C LYS A 275 -23.10 13.98 -8.18
N PHE A 276 -22.22 13.67 -9.13
CA PHE A 276 -21.20 12.65 -8.97
C PHE A 276 -19.79 13.18 -9.23
N TYR A 277 -18.81 12.51 -8.64
CA TYR A 277 -17.43 12.54 -9.12
C TYR A 277 -17.21 11.33 -10.00
N SER A 278 -16.42 11.49 -11.07
CA SER A 278 -15.98 10.39 -11.92
C SER A 278 -14.48 10.46 -12.19
N SER A 279 -13.89 9.32 -12.55
CA SER A 279 -12.49 9.21 -12.97
C SER A 279 -12.31 8.00 -13.90
N GLU A 280 -11.47 8.18 -14.92
CA GLU A 280 -11.16 7.15 -15.93
C GLU A 280 -9.73 6.64 -15.80
N PHE A 281 -9.55 5.32 -15.90
CA PHE A 281 -8.28 4.61 -15.73
C PHE A 281 -8.18 3.41 -16.69
N GLY A 282 -7.06 2.69 -16.65
CA GLY A 282 -6.90 1.43 -17.39
C GLY A 282 -6.33 1.59 -18.80
N TYR A 283 -6.19 0.45 -19.49
CA TYR A 283 -5.73 0.39 -20.87
C TYR A 283 -6.78 1.01 -21.80
N LYS A 284 -6.42 2.02 -22.59
CA LYS A 284 -7.37 2.81 -23.40
C LYS A 284 -8.55 3.39 -22.58
N ARG A 285 -8.33 3.70 -21.29
CA ARG A 285 -9.38 4.23 -20.40
C ARG A 285 -10.56 3.28 -20.17
N SER A 286 -10.28 1.97 -20.17
CA SER A 286 -11.26 0.88 -19.97
C SER A 286 -12.04 0.93 -18.65
N THR A 287 -11.58 1.66 -17.65
CA THR A 287 -12.13 1.62 -16.28
C THR A 287 -12.73 2.95 -15.89
N ILE A 288 -14.00 2.97 -15.48
CA ILE A 288 -14.72 4.16 -14.99
C ILE A 288 -15.09 3.96 -13.51
N ALA A 289 -14.64 4.86 -12.64
CA ALA A 289 -15.03 4.91 -11.24
C ALA A 289 -15.91 6.13 -10.98
N ALA A 290 -17.06 5.96 -10.34
CA ALA A 290 -17.98 7.05 -10.02
C ALA A 290 -18.59 6.90 -8.62
N TYR A 291 -18.80 8.03 -7.94
CA TYR A 291 -19.33 8.08 -6.57
C TYR A 291 -20.05 9.41 -6.30
N PRO A 292 -21.09 9.42 -5.44
CA PRO A 292 -21.88 10.60 -5.16
C PRO A 292 -21.06 11.71 -4.49
N LYS A 293 -21.37 12.96 -4.81
CA LYS A 293 -20.83 14.12 -4.08
C LYS A 293 -21.39 14.19 -2.66
N PRO A 294 -20.68 14.86 -1.73
CA PRO A 294 -21.14 15.05 -0.35
C PRO A 294 -22.61 15.52 -0.25
N GLY A 295 -23.39 14.89 0.60
CA GLY A 295 -24.81 15.18 0.80
C GLY A 295 -25.77 14.31 -0.01
N PHE A 296 -25.29 13.51 -0.97
CA PHE A 296 -26.12 12.63 -1.79
C PHE A 296 -25.95 11.14 -1.44
N ARG A 297 -27.03 10.36 -1.63
CA ARG A 297 -27.07 8.91 -1.44
C ARG A 297 -27.37 8.21 -2.76
N MET A 298 -26.46 7.36 -3.24
CA MET A 298 -26.69 6.63 -4.48
C MET A 298 -27.54 5.39 -4.22
N THR A 299 -28.77 5.37 -4.76
CA THR A 299 -29.74 4.28 -4.60
C THR A 299 -29.87 3.40 -5.85
N ARG A 300 -29.30 3.84 -6.98
CA ARG A 300 -29.32 3.08 -8.24
C ARG A 300 -28.05 3.35 -9.04
N VAL A 301 -27.55 2.30 -9.69
CA VAL A 301 -26.45 2.33 -10.65
C VAL A 301 -26.94 1.66 -11.93
N GLY A 302 -26.82 2.36 -13.05
CA GLY A 302 -27.20 1.88 -14.38
C GLY A 302 -26.17 2.24 -15.45
N TYR A 303 -26.43 1.76 -16.66
CA TYR A 303 -25.73 2.13 -17.88
C TYR A 303 -26.77 2.28 -19.00
N GLY A 304 -27.04 3.53 -19.39
CA GLY A 304 -28.17 3.86 -20.26
C GLY A 304 -29.49 3.34 -19.66
N ASN A 305 -30.20 2.50 -20.42
CA ASN A 305 -31.47 1.93 -19.97
C ASN A 305 -31.32 0.68 -19.08
N MET A 306 -30.09 0.17 -18.90
CA MET A 306 -29.84 -1.05 -18.13
C MET A 306 -29.62 -0.73 -16.65
N ILE A 307 -30.17 -1.57 -15.78
CA ILE A 307 -29.94 -1.52 -14.33
C ILE A 307 -28.80 -2.47 -14.01
N ILE A 308 -27.79 -1.98 -13.28
CA ILE A 308 -26.69 -2.80 -12.76
C ILE A 308 -27.01 -3.17 -11.31
N TRP A 309 -27.37 -2.18 -10.50
CA TRP A 309 -27.69 -2.33 -9.10
C TRP A 309 -28.77 -1.32 -8.69
N GLU A 310 -29.69 -1.75 -7.85
CA GLU A 310 -30.74 -0.90 -7.29
C GLU A 310 -30.97 -1.30 -5.83
N SER A 311 -31.17 -0.30 -4.98
CA SER A 311 -31.41 -0.52 -3.58
C SER A 311 -32.76 -1.20 -3.35
N GLY A 312 -32.77 -2.26 -2.54
CA GLY A 312 -34.00 -2.94 -2.14
C GLY A 312 -34.73 -2.29 -0.96
N GLU A 313 -34.03 -1.47 -0.17
CA GLU A 313 -34.55 -0.93 1.10
C GLU A 313 -34.07 0.50 1.35
N SER A 314 -34.79 1.25 2.18
CA SER A 314 -34.50 2.66 2.41
C SER A 314 -33.18 2.92 3.14
N ASN A 315 -32.56 1.93 3.79
CA ASN A 315 -31.30 1.99 4.55
C ASN A 315 -30.09 1.41 3.79
N VAL A 316 -30.29 0.92 2.56
CA VAL A 316 -29.24 0.33 1.71
C VAL A 316 -28.82 1.35 0.65
N TYR A 317 -27.53 1.65 0.57
CA TYR A 317 -27.00 2.61 -0.41
C TYR A 317 -25.66 2.15 -0.97
N SER A 318 -25.30 2.72 -2.12
CA SER A 318 -23.97 2.60 -2.67
C SER A 318 -23.13 3.86 -2.48
N TYR A 319 -21.82 3.67 -2.33
CA TYR A 319 -20.84 4.75 -2.23
C TYR A 319 -19.87 4.82 -3.41
N CYS A 320 -19.87 3.82 -4.29
CA CYS A 320 -19.00 3.80 -5.45
C CYS A 320 -19.47 2.71 -6.41
N ALA A 321 -19.45 3.02 -7.70
CA ALA A 321 -19.52 2.04 -8.77
C ALA A 321 -18.21 2.09 -9.56
N ASN A 322 -17.67 0.93 -9.91
CA ASN A 322 -16.47 0.80 -10.71
C ASN A 322 -16.73 -0.18 -11.86
N MET A 323 -16.65 0.32 -13.09
CA MET A 323 -16.99 -0.42 -14.31
C MET A 323 -15.76 -0.63 -15.17
N PHE A 324 -15.63 -1.83 -15.72
CA PHE A 324 -14.57 -2.26 -16.61
C PHE A 324 -15.17 -2.59 -17.97
N SER A 325 -14.54 -2.06 -19.01
CA SER A 325 -15.00 -2.14 -20.40
C SER A 325 -13.91 -2.73 -21.28
N ASP A 326 -14.30 -3.58 -22.22
CA ASP A 326 -13.39 -4.13 -23.23
C ASP A 326 -13.62 -3.42 -24.56
N ASN A 327 -12.62 -2.65 -25.02
CA ASN A 327 -12.76 -1.80 -26.22
C ASN A 327 -14.02 -0.91 -26.17
N GLU A 328 -14.21 -0.21 -25.06
CA GLU A 328 -15.33 0.72 -24.81
C GLU A 328 -16.70 0.04 -24.54
N GLU A 329 -16.79 -1.29 -24.66
CA GLU A 329 -18.01 -2.04 -24.33
C GLU A 329 -18.03 -2.48 -22.85
N PRO A 330 -19.04 -2.10 -22.06
CA PRO A 330 -19.06 -2.38 -20.63
C PRO A 330 -19.26 -3.87 -20.36
N ARG A 331 -18.36 -4.48 -19.57
CA ARG A 331 -18.32 -5.94 -19.35
C ARG A 331 -18.51 -6.34 -17.90
N LEU A 332 -17.81 -5.68 -16.98
CA LEU A 332 -17.79 -6.03 -15.56
C LEU A 332 -18.04 -4.77 -14.73
N CYS A 333 -18.75 -4.89 -13.61
CA CYS A 333 -18.94 -3.79 -12.68
C CYS A 333 -18.92 -4.31 -11.24
N TYR A 334 -18.33 -3.57 -10.32
CA TYR A 334 -18.59 -3.78 -8.89
C TYR A 334 -19.14 -2.52 -8.24
N VAL A 335 -19.95 -2.72 -7.21
CA VAL A 335 -20.64 -1.67 -6.46
C VAL A 335 -20.32 -1.84 -4.98
N LEU A 336 -19.88 -0.77 -4.32
CA LEU A 336 -19.67 -0.75 -2.86
C LEU A 336 -21.00 -0.47 -2.18
N VAL A 337 -21.53 -1.42 -1.40
CA VAL A 337 -22.86 -1.36 -0.77
C VAL A 337 -22.74 -1.34 0.74
N SER A 338 -23.51 -0.48 1.40
CA SER A 338 -23.64 -0.44 2.86
C SER A 338 -25.10 -0.58 3.30
N GLU A 339 -25.30 -1.34 4.36
CA GLU A 339 -26.61 -1.68 4.94
C GLU A 339 -26.48 -1.77 6.46
N GLY A 340 -26.88 -0.70 7.16
CA GLY A 340 -26.47 -0.52 8.55
C GLY A 340 -24.96 -0.78 8.69
N SER A 341 -24.51 -1.38 9.79
CA SER A 341 -23.08 -1.64 10.04
C SER A 341 -22.36 -2.50 9.00
N GLU A 342 -23.10 -3.20 8.13
CA GLU A 342 -22.52 -4.10 7.15
C GLU A 342 -22.07 -3.37 5.91
N ARG A 343 -20.90 -3.76 5.41
CA ARG A 343 -20.30 -3.23 4.18
C ARG A 343 -19.89 -4.41 3.31
N ARG A 344 -20.31 -4.41 2.05
CA ARG A 344 -20.01 -5.50 1.11
C ARG A 344 -19.79 -4.95 -0.30
N ILE A 345 -19.11 -5.74 -1.11
CA ILE A 345 -18.94 -5.44 -2.53
C ILE A 345 -19.84 -6.40 -3.31
N GLU A 346 -20.65 -5.85 -4.20
CA GLU A 346 -21.46 -6.63 -5.12
C GLU A 346 -20.84 -6.58 -6.52
N TYR A 347 -20.73 -7.73 -7.17
CA TYR A 347 -20.02 -7.91 -8.44
C TYR A 347 -21.01 -8.31 -9.54
N PHE A 348 -20.84 -7.74 -10.72
CA PHE A 348 -21.77 -7.87 -11.84
C PHE A 348 -21.03 -8.13 -13.16
N LEU A 349 -21.68 -8.90 -14.02
CA LEU A 349 -21.25 -9.21 -15.39
C LEU A 349 -22.35 -8.83 -16.37
N ASN A 350 -21.98 -8.10 -17.41
CA ASN A 350 -22.85 -7.84 -18.56
C ASN A 350 -22.83 -9.04 -19.50
N ASN A 351 -23.96 -9.72 -19.64
CA ASN A 351 -24.18 -10.78 -20.63
C ASN A 351 -25.32 -10.34 -21.56
N ASN A 352 -24.99 -10.02 -22.82
CA ASN A 352 -25.96 -9.62 -23.84
C ASN A 352 -26.87 -8.47 -23.40
N ASN A 353 -26.29 -7.36 -22.92
CA ASN A 353 -27.01 -6.17 -22.44
C ASN A 353 -27.91 -6.45 -21.22
N THR A 354 -27.54 -7.43 -20.39
CA THR A 354 -28.18 -7.71 -19.10
C THR A 354 -27.11 -7.90 -18.04
N TRP A 355 -27.20 -7.14 -16.96
CA TRP A 355 -26.28 -7.25 -15.83
C TRP A 355 -26.76 -8.32 -14.86
N ASN A 356 -25.88 -9.27 -14.57
CA ASN A 356 -26.14 -10.38 -13.66
C ASN A 356 -25.15 -10.31 -12.51
N LYS A 357 -25.65 -10.44 -11.27
CA LYS A 357 -24.79 -10.56 -10.09
C LYS A 357 -24.01 -11.87 -10.16
N ILE A 358 -22.71 -11.80 -9.92
CA ILE A 358 -21.79 -12.93 -9.89
C ILE A 358 -20.95 -12.91 -8.62
N ASP A 359 -20.30 -14.02 -8.29
CA ASP A 359 -19.36 -14.04 -7.18
C ASP A 359 -18.02 -13.38 -7.55
N LYS A 360 -17.29 -12.97 -6.51
CA LYS A 360 -15.96 -12.34 -6.60
C LYS A 360 -14.95 -13.19 -7.39
N LYS A 361 -14.93 -14.51 -7.18
CA LYS A 361 -13.97 -15.42 -7.82
C LYS A 361 -14.19 -15.42 -9.33
N ARG A 362 -15.45 -15.51 -9.78
CA ARG A 362 -15.83 -15.41 -11.19
C ARG A 362 -15.51 -14.04 -11.77
N PHE A 363 -15.75 -12.95 -11.03
CA PHE A 363 -15.45 -11.60 -11.49
C PHE A 363 -13.97 -11.42 -11.85
N TYR A 364 -13.07 -11.75 -10.92
CA TYR A 364 -11.62 -11.61 -11.15
C TYR A 364 -11.05 -12.66 -12.12
N HIS A 365 -11.70 -13.82 -12.24
CA HIS A 365 -11.37 -14.79 -13.28
C HIS A 365 -11.59 -14.22 -14.68
N LEU A 366 -12.71 -13.54 -14.90
CA LEU A 366 -13.04 -12.88 -16.16
C LEU A 366 -12.16 -11.65 -16.41
N LEU A 367 -11.97 -10.79 -15.39
CA LEU A 367 -11.17 -9.57 -15.50
C LEU A 367 -9.71 -9.86 -15.86
N ALA A 368 -9.10 -10.90 -15.27
CA ALA A 368 -7.73 -11.31 -15.56
C ALA A 368 -7.62 -12.24 -16.79
N ASN A 369 -8.74 -12.50 -17.49
CA ASN A 369 -8.85 -13.41 -18.63
C ASN A 369 -8.21 -14.79 -18.39
N LYS A 370 -8.46 -15.41 -17.23
CA LYS A 370 -7.75 -16.62 -16.78
C LYS A 370 -7.95 -17.86 -17.68
N ASP A 371 -8.94 -17.84 -18.57
CA ASP A 371 -9.17 -18.93 -19.53
C ASP A 371 -8.21 -18.90 -20.74
N ASP A 372 -7.40 -17.86 -20.89
CA ASP A 372 -6.44 -17.74 -22.00
C ASP A 372 -5.44 -18.91 -22.05
N PRO A 373 -5.23 -19.55 -23.22
CA PRO A 373 -4.31 -20.67 -23.39
C PRO A 373 -2.85 -20.39 -22.99
N ARG A 374 -2.42 -19.12 -22.90
CA ARG A 374 -1.08 -18.74 -22.43
C ARG A 374 -0.79 -19.22 -21.00
N TYR A 375 -1.83 -19.41 -20.21
CA TYR A 375 -1.75 -19.85 -18.83
C TYR A 375 -1.65 -21.38 -18.76
N THR A 376 -0.44 -21.90 -18.91
CA THR A 376 -0.17 -23.35 -18.96
C THR A 376 -0.07 -24.02 -17.58
N HIS A 377 -0.01 -23.27 -16.48
CA HIS A 377 0.15 -23.78 -15.10
C HIS A 377 -1.01 -23.37 -14.18
N ARG A 378 -2.21 -23.21 -14.74
CA ARG A 378 -3.41 -22.87 -13.97
C ARG A 378 -3.71 -23.95 -12.93
N ASN A 379 -4.09 -23.51 -11.73
CA ASN A 379 -4.46 -24.37 -10.61
C ASN A 379 -3.36 -25.34 -10.12
N VAL A 380 -2.10 -25.16 -10.56
CA VAL A 380 -1.01 -26.08 -10.18
C VAL A 380 -0.35 -25.62 -8.87
N GLY A 381 -0.52 -26.35 -7.77
CA GLY A 381 0.08 -25.96 -6.48
C GLY A 381 -0.60 -24.75 -5.83
N VAL A 382 -1.91 -24.61 -6.10
CA VAL A 382 -2.82 -23.74 -5.33
C VAL A 382 -3.72 -24.60 -4.46
N ASP A 383 -4.17 -24.06 -3.32
CA ASP A 383 -5.15 -24.70 -2.45
C ASP A 383 -6.59 -24.58 -2.99
N GLU A 384 -7.55 -25.15 -2.27
CA GLU A 384 -8.98 -25.13 -2.63
C GLU A 384 -9.56 -23.71 -2.70
N GLN A 385 -8.99 -22.78 -1.92
CA GLN A 385 -9.35 -21.36 -1.90
C GLN A 385 -8.69 -20.60 -3.07
N GLY A 386 -7.84 -21.26 -3.86
CA GLY A 386 -7.13 -20.69 -5.00
C GLY A 386 -5.91 -19.86 -4.61
N ASN A 387 -5.40 -20.03 -3.38
CA ASN A 387 -4.18 -19.37 -2.92
C ASN A 387 -2.97 -20.27 -3.16
N ARG A 388 -1.80 -19.65 -3.28
CA ARG A 388 -0.52 -20.36 -3.35
C ARG A 388 0.31 -20.02 -2.13
N ASN A 389 1.05 -21.00 -1.62
CA ASN A 389 2.04 -20.75 -0.58
C ASN A 389 3.14 -19.81 -1.11
N ILE A 390 3.40 -18.73 -0.38
CA ILE A 390 4.51 -17.81 -0.63
C ILE A 390 5.52 -18.03 0.50
N GLU A 391 6.67 -18.60 0.17
CA GLU A 391 7.75 -18.80 1.12
C GLU A 391 8.43 -17.47 1.39
N MET A 392 8.83 -17.24 2.65
CA MET A 392 9.55 -16.05 3.06
C MET A 392 10.93 -16.42 3.61
N SER A 393 11.88 -15.54 3.36
CA SER A 393 13.20 -15.58 3.96
C SER A 393 13.74 -14.17 4.11
N TYR A 394 14.98 -14.04 4.54
CA TYR A 394 15.70 -12.78 4.57
C TYR A 394 17.19 -13.00 4.45
N PHE A 395 17.91 -11.94 4.10
CA PHE A 395 19.36 -11.87 4.21
C PHE A 395 19.77 -10.57 4.88
N THR A 396 21.01 -10.48 5.33
CA THR A 396 21.58 -9.25 5.87
C THR A 396 22.37 -8.55 4.77
N ASN A 397 21.98 -7.31 4.46
CA ASN A 397 22.61 -6.56 3.37
C ASN A 397 23.95 -5.94 3.78
N LYS A 398 24.60 -5.24 2.85
CA LYS A 398 25.90 -4.59 3.06
C LYS A 398 25.91 -3.59 4.21
N GLN A 399 24.76 -3.03 4.56
CA GLN A 399 24.61 -2.06 5.64
C GLN A 399 24.28 -2.70 6.99
N GLY A 400 24.18 -4.03 7.05
CA GLY A 400 23.76 -4.75 8.25
C GLY A 400 22.25 -4.79 8.46
N LEU A 401 21.45 -4.36 7.47
CA LEU A 401 19.99 -4.38 7.56
C LEU A 401 19.42 -5.73 7.14
N MET A 402 18.37 -6.18 7.82
CA MET A 402 17.58 -7.31 7.35
C MET A 402 16.76 -6.92 6.11
N VAL A 403 16.95 -7.65 5.01
CA VAL A 403 16.17 -7.52 3.77
C VAL A 403 15.27 -8.73 3.60
N LYS A 404 13.95 -8.48 3.53
CA LYS A 404 12.93 -9.53 3.36
C LYS A 404 12.81 -9.96 1.91
N THR A 405 12.61 -11.27 1.74
CA THR A 405 12.58 -11.93 0.44
C THR A 405 11.46 -12.95 0.39
N TYR A 406 10.95 -13.18 -0.82
CA TYR A 406 9.78 -13.98 -1.11
C TYR A 406 10.09 -14.94 -2.25
N ARG A 407 9.48 -16.12 -2.21
CA ARG A 407 9.53 -17.09 -3.30
C ARG A 407 8.19 -17.78 -3.48
N SER A 408 7.78 -17.92 -4.74
CA SER A 408 6.59 -18.64 -5.15
C SER A 408 6.93 -19.54 -6.34
N MET A 409 7.04 -20.84 -6.07
CA MET A 409 7.51 -21.83 -7.04
C MET A 409 6.34 -22.50 -7.77
N VAL A 410 6.54 -22.80 -9.05
CA VAL A 410 5.70 -23.70 -9.84
C VAL A 410 6.52 -24.93 -10.23
N PRO A 411 5.91 -26.14 -10.29
CA PRO A 411 6.61 -27.31 -10.80
C PRO A 411 6.91 -27.12 -12.29
N THR A 412 8.00 -27.75 -12.76
CA THR A 412 8.41 -27.73 -14.17
C THR A 412 8.41 -26.33 -14.79
N HIS A 413 8.93 -25.34 -14.05
CA HIS A 413 8.89 -23.95 -14.51
C HIS A 413 9.64 -23.75 -15.83
N LYS A 414 9.25 -22.71 -16.58
CA LYS A 414 9.91 -22.25 -17.81
C LYS A 414 11.17 -21.42 -17.52
N GLY A 415 11.31 -20.95 -16.28
CA GLY A 415 12.40 -20.13 -15.78
C GLY A 415 12.00 -19.41 -14.49
N VAL A 416 12.91 -18.57 -14.02
CA VAL A 416 12.78 -17.79 -12.79
C VAL A 416 12.66 -16.30 -13.11
N ILE A 417 11.71 -15.62 -12.48
CA ILE A 417 11.56 -14.17 -12.53
C ILE A 417 11.83 -13.57 -11.14
N LEU A 418 12.78 -12.64 -11.05
CA LEU A 418 12.99 -11.80 -9.88
C LEU A 418 12.22 -10.48 -10.03
N LEU A 419 11.20 -10.29 -9.18
CA LEU A 419 10.37 -9.09 -9.12
C LEU A 419 10.93 -8.05 -8.15
N ILE A 420 11.13 -6.81 -8.63
CA ILE A 420 11.58 -5.67 -7.83
C ILE A 420 10.52 -4.56 -7.84
N HIS A 421 10.01 -4.20 -6.66
CA HIS A 421 8.91 -3.24 -6.50
C HIS A 421 9.33 -1.77 -6.68
N GLY A 422 8.32 -0.88 -6.73
CA GLY A 422 8.49 0.56 -6.91
C GLY A 422 8.74 1.35 -5.62
N PHE A 423 8.97 2.65 -5.74
CA PHE A 423 9.22 3.53 -4.59
C PHE A 423 7.98 3.65 -3.69
N GLY A 424 8.18 3.54 -2.36
CA GLY A 424 7.11 3.73 -1.37
C GLY A 424 6.11 2.57 -1.26
N MET A 425 6.33 1.49 -2.02
CA MET A 425 5.54 0.25 -2.00
C MET A 425 6.43 -0.90 -1.50
N HIS A 426 5.94 -2.13 -1.58
CA HIS A 426 6.68 -3.35 -1.25
C HIS A 426 6.22 -4.51 -2.16
N PHE A 427 6.82 -5.70 -2.02
CA PHE A 427 6.56 -6.85 -2.90
C PHE A 427 5.07 -7.16 -3.00
N LEU A 428 4.41 -7.32 -1.85
CA LEU A 428 2.99 -7.72 -1.80
C LEU A 428 2.07 -6.64 -2.36
N SER A 429 2.26 -5.37 -1.99
CA SER A 429 1.41 -4.27 -2.49
C SER A 429 1.57 -3.98 -3.98
N THR A 430 2.66 -4.46 -4.58
CA THR A 430 2.93 -4.28 -6.01
C THR A 430 2.53 -5.50 -6.83
N PHE A 431 2.76 -6.71 -6.32
CA PHE A 431 2.65 -7.94 -7.12
C PHE A 431 1.54 -8.88 -6.65
N MET A 432 0.98 -8.67 -5.46
CA MET A 432 -0.31 -9.22 -5.06
C MET A 432 -1.42 -8.17 -5.25
N LYS A 433 -2.68 -8.62 -5.24
CA LYS A 433 -3.84 -7.72 -5.36
C LYS A 433 -4.34 -7.37 -3.97
N TYR A 434 -4.73 -6.12 -3.69
CA TYR A 434 -5.40 -5.83 -2.43
C TYR A 434 -6.75 -6.53 -2.32
N ASN A 435 -7.09 -7.02 -1.13
CA ASN A 435 -8.40 -7.56 -0.83
C ASN A 435 -9.42 -6.42 -0.65
N LEU A 436 -10.18 -6.12 -1.71
CA LEU A 436 -11.14 -5.02 -1.71
C LEU A 436 -12.23 -5.19 -0.64
N ASP A 437 -12.79 -6.39 -0.51
CA ASP A 437 -13.90 -6.72 0.39
C ASP A 437 -13.49 -6.59 1.84
N TRP A 438 -12.37 -7.19 2.23
CA TRP A 438 -11.85 -7.09 3.59
C TRP A 438 -11.54 -5.62 3.93
N ASN A 439 -10.93 -4.87 3.01
CA ASN A 439 -10.68 -3.45 3.23
C ASN A 439 -11.98 -2.66 3.38
N TYR A 440 -13.03 -3.00 2.63
CA TYR A 440 -14.27 -2.24 2.65
C TYR A 440 -15.07 -2.52 3.91
N GLN A 441 -15.12 -3.78 4.36
CA GLN A 441 -15.66 -4.16 5.66
C GLN A 441 -14.98 -3.38 6.79
N ASN A 442 -13.65 -3.36 6.79
CA ASN A 442 -12.88 -2.85 7.91
C ASN A 442 -12.69 -1.33 7.91
N PHE A 443 -12.44 -0.71 6.76
CA PHE A 443 -12.13 0.73 6.67
C PHE A 443 -13.23 1.55 5.98
N GLY A 444 -14.13 0.90 5.23
CA GLY A 444 -15.19 1.56 4.47
C GLY A 444 -14.69 2.41 3.30
N PHE A 445 -15.63 3.14 2.69
CA PHE A 445 -15.36 4.15 1.67
C PHE A 445 -16.07 5.45 2.06
N ALA A 446 -15.36 6.36 2.71
CA ALA A 446 -15.87 7.62 3.24
C ALA A 446 -16.35 8.52 2.10
N THR A 447 -17.63 8.37 1.76
CA THR A 447 -18.40 9.38 1.02
C THR A 447 -19.44 9.91 1.99
N HIS A 448 -19.53 11.24 2.06
CA HIS A 448 -20.30 11.96 3.05
C HIS A 448 -21.78 11.98 2.64
N PRO A 449 -22.67 11.07 3.08
CA PRO A 449 -23.89 10.81 2.32
C PRO A 449 -25.04 11.76 2.66
N TYR A 450 -24.90 12.60 3.69
CA TYR A 450 -26.02 13.33 4.29
C TYR A 450 -25.71 14.80 4.53
N ILE A 451 -26.72 15.67 4.38
CA ILE A 451 -26.63 17.07 4.81
C ILE A 451 -26.59 17.16 6.34
N VAL A 452 -27.43 16.36 7.01
CA VAL A 452 -27.40 16.11 8.46
C VAL A 452 -27.45 14.60 8.65
N CYS A 453 -26.50 14.05 9.38
CA CYS A 453 -26.33 12.61 9.47
C CYS A 453 -27.40 12.01 10.41
N PRO A 454 -28.22 11.04 9.96
CA PRO A 454 -29.25 10.45 10.80
C PRO A 454 -28.66 9.62 11.94
N ASP A 455 -27.55 8.92 11.68
CA ASP A 455 -26.82 8.13 12.68
C ASP A 455 -25.30 8.34 12.50
N VAL A 456 -24.71 9.30 13.20
CA VAL A 456 -23.27 9.62 13.06
C VAL A 456 -22.35 8.48 13.45
N ASN A 457 -22.72 7.67 14.44
CA ASN A 457 -21.90 6.57 14.91
C ASN A 457 -21.83 5.49 13.83
N PHE A 458 -22.93 5.25 13.13
CA PHE A 458 -22.94 4.31 12.03
C PHE A 458 -21.92 4.66 10.92
N PHE A 459 -21.81 5.93 10.49
CA PHE A 459 -20.92 6.29 9.37
C PHE A 459 -19.46 6.48 9.78
N TYR A 460 -19.20 6.85 11.04
CA TYR A 460 -17.89 7.34 11.45
C TYR A 460 -17.28 6.63 12.65
N ASP A 461 -18.04 5.84 13.43
CA ASP A 461 -17.46 5.05 14.50
C ASP A 461 -16.90 3.73 13.96
N TYR A 462 -15.59 3.72 13.88
CA TYR A 462 -14.78 2.65 13.35
C TYR A 462 -14.15 1.82 14.48
N SER A 463 -14.20 2.30 15.73
CA SER A 463 -13.41 1.75 16.84
C SER A 463 -13.66 0.26 17.08
N ARG A 464 -14.91 -0.20 16.92
CA ARG A 464 -15.31 -1.61 17.08
C ARG A 464 -14.58 -2.61 16.19
N PHE A 465 -14.03 -2.18 15.05
CA PHE A 465 -13.28 -3.06 14.14
C PHE A 465 -11.76 -2.97 14.35
N ASN A 466 -11.28 -2.19 15.33
CA ASN A 466 -9.84 -1.90 15.46
C ASN A 466 -9.03 -3.16 15.80
N TYR A 467 -9.56 -4.09 16.61
CA TYR A 467 -8.89 -5.35 16.90
C TYR A 467 -8.63 -6.14 15.61
N ASP A 468 -9.67 -6.43 14.83
CA ASP A 468 -9.54 -7.20 13.59
C ASP A 468 -8.71 -6.47 12.52
N ARG A 469 -8.80 -5.14 12.48
CA ARG A 469 -7.99 -4.31 11.59
C ARG A 469 -6.50 -4.39 11.86
N PHE A 470 -6.09 -4.42 13.12
CA PHE A 470 -4.69 -4.14 13.47
C PHE A 470 -3.97 -5.29 14.15
N LYS A 471 -4.66 -6.33 14.65
CA LYS A 471 -4.00 -7.44 15.38
C LYS A 471 -2.87 -8.11 14.61
N HIS A 472 -3.00 -8.22 13.29
CA HIS A 472 -2.00 -8.85 12.41
C HIS A 472 -0.62 -8.16 12.49
N ILE A 473 -0.57 -6.86 12.78
CA ILE A 473 0.66 -6.07 12.92
C ILE A 473 1.49 -6.58 14.09
N PHE A 474 0.81 -6.98 15.16
CA PHE A 474 1.43 -7.24 16.45
C PHE A 474 1.66 -8.71 16.71
N GLU A 475 0.81 -9.59 16.18
CA GLU A 475 0.89 -11.03 16.37
C GLU A 475 1.84 -11.71 15.36
N TYR A 476 2.14 -11.06 14.23
CA TYR A 476 3.05 -11.61 13.21
C TYR A 476 4.50 -11.77 13.69
N ASN A 477 5.06 -12.98 13.54
CA ASN A 477 6.49 -13.20 13.74
C ASN A 477 7.27 -13.00 12.43
N PHE A 478 8.06 -11.92 12.39
CA PHE A 478 8.88 -11.53 11.24
C PHE A 478 9.87 -12.60 10.77
N TYR A 479 10.24 -13.54 11.63
CA TYR A 479 11.18 -14.62 11.33
C TYR A 479 10.50 -15.91 10.87
N ASP A 480 9.16 -15.94 10.78
CA ASP A 480 8.45 -17.09 10.24
C ASP A 480 8.86 -17.33 8.79
N LYS A 481 9.13 -18.60 8.47
CA LYS A 481 9.52 -19.06 7.13
C LYS A 481 8.33 -19.16 6.17
N VAL A 482 7.12 -19.07 6.71
CA VAL A 482 5.85 -19.17 5.96
C VAL A 482 5.07 -17.89 6.17
N TYR A 483 4.51 -17.36 5.07
CA TYR A 483 3.66 -16.18 5.11
C TYR A 483 2.41 -16.46 5.95
N PRO A 484 2.11 -15.68 7.01
CA PRO A 484 0.96 -15.94 7.86
C PRO A 484 -0.33 -15.64 7.12
N SER A 485 -1.30 -16.53 7.25
CA SER A 485 -2.66 -16.36 6.73
C SER A 485 -3.32 -15.05 7.16
N ASN A 486 -2.98 -14.50 8.34
CA ASN A 486 -3.53 -13.23 8.82
C ASN A 486 -3.03 -12.01 8.02
N LEU A 487 -1.81 -12.05 7.46
CA LEU A 487 -1.33 -11.02 6.54
C LEU A 487 -1.93 -11.18 5.13
N ILE A 488 -2.38 -12.39 4.75
CA ILE A 488 -3.11 -12.65 3.50
C ILE A 488 -4.47 -11.94 3.50
N GLN A 489 -5.03 -11.59 4.66
CA GLN A 489 -6.33 -10.91 4.69
C GLN A 489 -6.35 -9.59 3.90
N MET A 490 -5.21 -8.88 3.85
CA MET A 490 -5.07 -7.63 3.08
C MET A 490 -4.71 -7.84 1.61
N PHE A 491 -4.14 -8.99 1.25
CA PHE A 491 -3.57 -9.26 -0.07
C PHE A 491 -4.01 -10.62 -0.62
N GLU A 492 -4.48 -10.64 -1.86
CA GLU A 492 -4.95 -11.83 -2.55
C GLU A 492 -3.97 -12.24 -3.65
N TYR A 493 -3.70 -13.55 -3.73
CA TYR A 493 -3.00 -14.15 -4.85
C TYR A 493 -3.85 -14.09 -6.13
N SER A 494 -5.14 -14.38 -6.01
CA SER A 494 -6.06 -14.42 -7.16
C SER A 494 -6.30 -13.03 -7.78
N GLY A 495 -6.07 -12.92 -9.09
CA GLY A 495 -6.16 -11.70 -9.88
C GLY A 495 -4.89 -10.85 -9.82
N SER A 496 -3.78 -11.37 -9.32
CA SER A 496 -2.53 -10.62 -9.14
C SER A 496 -1.49 -10.85 -10.26
N MET A 497 -0.50 -9.95 -10.34
CA MET A 497 0.67 -10.14 -11.23
C MET A 497 1.44 -11.41 -10.89
N LEU A 498 1.57 -11.73 -9.60
CA LEU A 498 2.25 -12.94 -9.13
C LEU A 498 1.54 -14.20 -9.66
N GLU A 499 0.22 -14.27 -9.55
CA GLU A 499 -0.57 -15.36 -10.12
C GLU A 499 -0.43 -15.41 -11.64
N CYS A 500 -0.52 -14.26 -12.32
CA CYS A 500 -0.35 -14.19 -13.77
C CYS A 500 0.96 -14.85 -14.22
N LEU A 501 2.09 -14.49 -13.60
CA LEU A 501 3.41 -15.03 -13.95
C LEU A 501 3.54 -16.52 -13.61
N ASN A 502 3.01 -16.95 -12.46
CA ASN A 502 3.00 -18.37 -12.11
C ASN A 502 2.14 -19.19 -13.08
N ASN A 503 0.95 -18.70 -13.45
CA ASN A 503 0.06 -19.36 -14.41
C ASN A 503 0.70 -19.43 -15.80
N MET A 504 1.53 -18.45 -16.18
CA MET A 504 2.38 -18.50 -17.38
C MET A 504 3.51 -19.53 -17.29
N GLY A 505 3.76 -20.11 -16.11
CA GLY A 505 4.75 -21.16 -15.86
C GLY A 505 6.09 -20.68 -15.32
N TYR A 506 6.17 -19.49 -14.73
CA TYR A 506 7.40 -18.98 -14.15
C TYR A 506 7.39 -19.12 -12.62
N SER A 507 8.51 -19.59 -12.07
CA SER A 507 8.78 -19.45 -10.64
C SER A 507 9.17 -18.00 -10.37
N VAL A 508 8.69 -17.45 -9.26
CA VAL A 508 8.86 -16.03 -8.95
C VAL A 508 9.58 -15.86 -7.63
N TYR A 509 10.55 -14.97 -7.63
CA TYR A 509 11.21 -14.45 -6.44
C TYR A 509 10.92 -12.96 -6.32
N GLY A 510 11.00 -12.43 -5.12
CA GLY A 510 10.92 -10.99 -4.89
C GLY A 510 11.55 -10.59 -3.58
N MET A 511 11.71 -9.29 -3.39
CA MET A 511 12.28 -8.72 -2.17
C MET A 511 11.61 -7.39 -1.85
N ASP A 512 11.60 -7.06 -0.56
CA ASP A 512 11.31 -5.70 -0.10
C ASP A 512 12.63 -4.92 -0.05
N LEU A 513 12.74 -3.83 -0.80
CA LEU A 513 13.88 -2.93 -0.75
C LEU A 513 14.02 -2.34 0.66
N GLN A 514 15.25 -2.16 1.17
CA GLN A 514 15.49 -1.60 2.51
C GLN A 514 14.63 -0.35 2.80
N SER A 515 14.17 -0.23 4.04
CA SER A 515 13.21 0.80 4.49
C SER A 515 11.81 0.75 3.86
N ASN A 516 11.42 -0.35 3.22
CA ASN A 516 10.07 -0.59 2.72
C ASN A 516 9.56 -1.96 3.16
N GLY A 517 8.24 -2.13 3.17
CA GLY A 517 7.61 -3.41 3.45
C GLY A 517 7.99 -3.99 4.81
N PHE A 518 8.43 -5.24 4.80
CA PHE A 518 8.90 -5.98 5.96
C PHE A 518 10.43 -5.90 6.13
N SER A 519 11.15 -5.29 5.19
CA SER A 519 12.58 -5.04 5.34
C SER A 519 12.85 -4.00 6.41
N GLU A 520 14.00 -4.14 7.07
CA GLU A 520 14.44 -3.23 8.10
C GLU A 520 14.65 -1.82 7.55
N SER A 521 14.26 -0.84 8.36
CA SER A 521 14.41 0.57 8.04
C SER A 521 15.72 1.13 8.57
N ILE A 522 16.51 1.73 7.68
CA ILE A 522 17.73 2.45 8.06
C ILE A 522 17.43 3.68 8.93
N ASP A 523 16.19 4.18 8.89
CA ASP A 523 15.78 5.44 9.51
C ASP A 523 14.34 5.41 10.06
N SER A 524 13.95 6.43 10.84
CA SER A 524 12.55 6.64 11.27
C SER A 524 11.65 7.04 10.12
N ILE A 525 12.23 7.66 9.09
CA ILE A 525 11.52 8.10 7.91
C ILE A 525 11.45 6.90 6.95
N LYS A 526 10.22 6.42 6.73
CA LYS A 526 9.94 5.35 5.78
C LYS A 526 10.40 5.69 4.36
N SER A 527 10.85 4.67 3.63
CA SER A 527 11.46 4.79 2.28
C SER A 527 12.67 5.75 2.21
N HIS A 528 13.26 6.10 3.37
CA HIS A 528 14.52 6.82 3.41
C HIS A 528 15.67 5.85 3.16
N PHE A 529 16.65 6.31 2.38
CA PHE A 529 17.88 5.60 2.14
C PHE A 529 19.05 6.60 2.15
N ASN A 530 20.22 6.12 2.56
CA ASN A 530 21.42 6.95 2.60
C ASN A 530 21.96 7.19 1.19
N ARG A 531 22.05 6.13 0.39
CA ARG A 531 22.44 6.18 -1.02
C ARG A 531 21.51 5.28 -1.82
N TYR A 532 21.04 5.76 -2.97
CA TYR A 532 20.16 4.95 -3.81
C TYR A 532 20.90 3.71 -4.37
N THR A 533 22.23 3.78 -4.47
CA THR A 533 23.09 2.68 -4.89
C THR A 533 23.08 1.50 -3.94
N ASP A 534 22.65 1.68 -2.68
CA ASP A 534 22.52 0.58 -1.73
C ASP A 534 21.45 -0.43 -2.21
N TYR A 535 20.37 0.06 -2.84
CA TYR A 535 19.39 -0.82 -3.51
C TYR A 535 19.98 -1.63 -4.66
N ILE A 536 20.96 -1.07 -5.39
CA ILE A 536 21.64 -1.79 -6.48
C ILE A 536 22.40 -2.99 -5.89
N THR A 537 23.14 -2.76 -4.80
CA THR A 537 23.87 -3.83 -4.12
C THR A 537 22.93 -4.88 -3.52
N ASP A 538 21.81 -4.47 -2.94
CA ASP A 538 20.81 -5.40 -2.38
C ASP A 538 20.27 -6.34 -3.47
N VAL A 539 19.93 -5.81 -4.66
CA VAL A 539 19.43 -6.61 -5.79
C VAL A 539 20.50 -7.55 -6.32
N MET A 540 21.75 -7.10 -6.45
CA MET A 540 22.86 -7.97 -6.87
C MET A 540 23.10 -9.12 -5.89
N GLN A 541 23.09 -8.83 -4.58
CA GLN A 541 23.24 -9.85 -3.54
C GLN A 541 22.10 -10.86 -3.59
N PHE A 542 20.85 -10.41 -3.74
CA PHE A 542 19.73 -11.33 -3.79
C PHE A 542 19.74 -12.21 -5.06
N ALA A 543 20.06 -11.63 -6.22
CA ALA A 543 20.25 -12.42 -7.44
C ALA A 543 21.36 -13.48 -7.26
N TYR A 544 22.45 -13.15 -6.58
CA TYR A 544 23.49 -14.12 -6.22
C TYR A 544 22.96 -15.23 -5.29
N ILE A 545 22.19 -14.91 -4.26
CA ILE A 545 21.58 -15.89 -3.34
C ILE A 545 20.67 -16.86 -4.10
N ILE A 546 19.83 -16.34 -5.00
CA ILE A 546 18.93 -17.16 -5.83
C ILE A 546 19.75 -18.10 -6.71
N ARG A 547 20.77 -17.59 -7.38
CA ARG A 547 21.60 -18.36 -8.31
C ARG A 547 22.40 -19.49 -7.63
N ASN A 548 22.70 -19.31 -6.34
CA ASN A 548 23.33 -20.33 -5.51
C ASN A 548 22.33 -21.24 -4.78
N GLN A 549 21.02 -21.08 -5.03
CA GLN A 549 19.94 -21.85 -4.38
C GLN A 549 19.93 -21.71 -2.84
N LYS A 550 20.37 -20.57 -2.32
CA LYS A 550 20.50 -20.30 -0.87
C LYS A 550 19.35 -19.50 -0.29
N PHE A 551 18.17 -19.54 -0.91
CA PHE A 551 17.02 -18.72 -0.49
C PHE A 551 16.66 -18.91 1.00
N ASN A 552 16.70 -20.15 1.51
CA ASN A 552 16.35 -20.46 2.89
C ASN A 552 17.49 -20.25 3.90
N ASP A 553 18.68 -19.86 3.44
CA ASP A 553 19.83 -19.60 4.31
C ASP A 553 19.81 -18.15 4.79
N THR A 554 19.38 -17.95 6.03
CA THR A 554 19.30 -16.62 6.65
C THR A 554 20.64 -16.10 7.18
N SER A 555 21.71 -16.89 7.09
CA SER A 555 23.07 -16.46 7.47
C SER A 555 23.77 -15.67 6.36
N GLN A 556 23.12 -15.51 5.20
CA GLN A 556 23.68 -14.79 4.06
C GLN A 556 23.92 -13.32 4.40
N VAL A 557 25.18 -12.91 4.29
CA VAL A 557 25.67 -11.54 4.47
C VAL A 557 26.32 -11.04 3.18
N TRP A 558 26.45 -9.72 3.03
CA TRP A 558 27.16 -9.16 1.87
C TRP A 558 28.60 -9.68 1.80
N ASN A 559 29.00 -10.13 0.62
CA ASN A 559 30.35 -10.58 0.33
C ASN A 559 30.74 -10.12 -1.09
N GLU A 560 31.99 -9.70 -1.30
CA GLU A 560 32.50 -9.35 -2.62
C GLU A 560 32.41 -10.50 -3.63
N ARG A 561 32.27 -11.76 -3.16
CA ARG A 561 31.92 -12.93 -3.99
C ARG A 561 30.61 -12.80 -4.75
N VAL A 562 29.73 -11.85 -4.40
CA VAL A 562 28.59 -11.47 -5.25
C VAL A 562 29.06 -11.06 -6.67
N ASN A 563 30.31 -10.62 -6.79
CA ASN A 563 31.01 -10.32 -8.04
C ASN A 563 32.04 -11.41 -8.45
N SER A 564 31.96 -12.63 -7.89
CA SER A 564 32.91 -13.70 -8.24
C SER A 564 32.42 -14.54 -9.42
N ARG A 565 33.40 -15.00 -10.22
CA ARG A 565 33.20 -15.78 -11.45
C ARG A 565 32.57 -17.14 -11.18
N GLY A 566 31.86 -17.67 -12.19
CA GLY A 566 31.66 -19.12 -12.35
C GLY A 566 30.30 -19.72 -11.95
N ILE A 567 29.31 -18.95 -11.50
CA ILE A 567 28.00 -19.51 -11.15
C ILE A 567 27.08 -19.50 -12.38
N LYS A 568 27.07 -20.56 -13.18
CA LYS A 568 26.04 -20.72 -14.22
C LYS A 568 24.71 -21.10 -13.57
N PHE A 569 23.73 -20.20 -13.61
CA PHE A 569 22.36 -20.57 -13.26
C PHE A 569 21.81 -21.40 -14.42
N LYS A 570 21.38 -22.63 -14.13
CA LYS A 570 20.95 -23.59 -15.17
C LYS A 570 19.65 -23.16 -15.85
N GLU A 571 18.82 -22.41 -15.13
CA GLU A 571 17.50 -21.96 -15.57
C GLU A 571 17.58 -20.56 -16.18
N LYS A 572 16.62 -20.20 -17.02
CA LYS A 572 16.50 -18.83 -17.54
C LYS A 572 16.14 -17.89 -16.38
N PHE A 573 16.97 -16.88 -16.11
CA PHE A 573 16.80 -15.91 -15.03
C PHE A 573 16.46 -14.53 -15.58
N ILE A 574 15.28 -14.02 -15.23
CA ILE A 574 14.75 -12.75 -15.72
C ILE A 574 14.61 -11.79 -14.54
N ILE A 575 15.09 -10.56 -14.68
CA ILE A 575 14.77 -9.51 -13.71
C ILE A 575 13.61 -8.68 -14.26
N PHE A 576 12.58 -8.52 -13.46
CA PHE A 576 11.40 -7.73 -13.77
C PHE A 576 11.26 -6.63 -12.70
N GLY A 577 11.50 -5.38 -13.10
CA GLY A 577 11.33 -4.24 -12.21
C GLY A 577 10.10 -3.41 -12.54
N TYR A 578 9.43 -2.89 -11.50
CA TYR A 578 8.34 -1.90 -11.62
C TYR A 578 8.80 -0.51 -11.13
N SER A 579 8.52 0.56 -11.89
CA SER A 579 8.80 1.94 -11.46
C SER A 579 10.27 2.14 -11.04
N MET A 580 10.55 2.60 -9.82
CA MET A 580 11.91 2.67 -9.27
C MET A 580 12.64 1.32 -9.34
N GLY A 581 11.93 0.21 -9.14
CA GLY A 581 12.47 -1.14 -9.28
C GLY A 581 13.01 -1.44 -10.67
N SER A 582 12.41 -0.89 -11.74
CA SER A 582 13.01 -0.98 -13.10
C SER A 582 14.35 -0.25 -13.17
N ASN A 583 14.45 0.93 -12.56
CA ASN A 583 15.69 1.71 -12.55
C ASN A 583 16.79 0.97 -11.77
N VAL A 584 16.50 0.53 -10.55
CA VAL A 584 17.43 -0.23 -9.71
C VAL A 584 17.89 -1.50 -10.43
N SER A 585 16.96 -2.25 -11.02
CA SER A 585 17.28 -3.48 -11.79
C SER A 585 18.18 -3.20 -12.98
N PHE A 586 17.85 -2.18 -13.80
CA PHE A 586 18.66 -1.77 -14.95
C PHE A 586 20.08 -1.38 -14.52
N ARG A 587 20.20 -0.63 -13.42
CA ARG A 587 21.50 -0.22 -12.86
C ARG A 587 22.27 -1.41 -12.30
N ALA A 588 21.62 -2.36 -11.62
CA ALA A 588 22.25 -3.57 -11.09
C ALA A 588 22.83 -4.45 -12.20
N ILE A 589 22.09 -4.63 -13.29
CA ILE A 589 22.59 -5.34 -14.48
C ILE A 589 23.82 -4.66 -15.06
N GLY A 590 23.77 -3.33 -15.25
CA GLY A 590 24.89 -2.58 -15.80
C GLY A 590 26.11 -2.54 -14.86
N GLU A 591 25.88 -2.42 -13.55
CA GLU A 591 26.96 -2.43 -12.55
C GLU A 591 27.63 -3.80 -12.47
N PHE A 592 26.85 -4.90 -12.51
CA PHE A 592 27.41 -6.24 -12.63
C PHE A 592 28.25 -6.38 -13.90
N ASN A 593 27.71 -6.01 -15.07
CA ASN A 593 28.43 -6.12 -16.35
C ASN A 593 29.71 -5.26 -16.41
N ARG A 594 29.78 -4.15 -15.64
CA ARG A 594 30.98 -3.32 -15.54
C ARG A 594 32.17 -4.04 -14.90
N HIS A 595 31.93 -5.03 -14.03
CA HIS A 595 32.96 -5.75 -13.27
C HIS A 595 33.30 -7.13 -13.84
N HIS A 596 32.61 -7.58 -14.90
CA HIS A 596 32.75 -8.94 -15.43
C HIS A 596 33.05 -8.94 -16.94
N GLU A 597 33.66 -10.02 -17.41
CA GLU A 597 33.88 -10.26 -18.85
C GLU A 597 32.55 -10.56 -19.57
N SER A 598 32.53 -10.42 -20.91
CA SER A 598 31.30 -10.41 -21.74
C SER A 598 30.41 -11.67 -21.67
N ASN A 599 30.88 -12.76 -21.07
CA ASN A 599 30.18 -14.04 -20.98
C ASN A 599 29.39 -14.23 -19.66
N GLU A 600 29.67 -13.46 -18.61
CA GLU A 600 28.92 -13.53 -17.35
C GLU A 600 27.84 -12.45 -17.31
N ARG A 601 26.63 -12.85 -16.91
CA ARG A 601 25.47 -11.96 -16.86
C ARG A 601 24.79 -12.07 -15.51
N LEU A 602 24.26 -10.96 -15.00
CA LEU A 602 23.43 -10.96 -13.80
C LEU A 602 22.10 -11.69 -14.06
N ALA A 603 21.54 -11.48 -15.25
CA ALA A 603 20.30 -12.06 -15.73
C ALA A 603 20.32 -12.24 -17.25
N ASP A 604 19.49 -13.14 -17.76
CA ASP A 604 19.38 -13.46 -19.18
C ASP A 604 18.50 -12.45 -19.94
N ALA A 605 17.54 -11.83 -19.25
CA ALA A 605 16.61 -10.85 -19.81
C ALA A 605 16.13 -9.84 -18.76
N PHE A 606 15.70 -8.68 -19.23
CA PHE A 606 15.17 -7.60 -18.38
C PHE A 606 13.79 -7.15 -18.86
N ILE A 607 12.86 -7.02 -17.91
CA ILE A 607 11.52 -6.46 -18.14
C ILE A 607 11.35 -5.24 -17.24
N SER A 608 10.95 -4.13 -17.85
CA SER A 608 10.60 -2.90 -17.15
C SER A 608 9.12 -2.61 -17.34
N LEU A 609 8.41 -2.46 -16.22
CA LEU A 609 7.02 -2.02 -16.19
C LEU A 609 6.94 -0.62 -15.58
N SER A 610 6.42 0.34 -16.35
CA SER A 610 6.28 1.75 -15.94
C SER A 610 7.57 2.33 -15.33
N GLY A 611 8.72 2.06 -15.96
CA GLY A 611 10.04 2.28 -15.37
C GLY A 611 10.39 3.75 -15.08
N MET A 612 10.97 3.99 -13.90
CA MET A 612 11.36 5.32 -13.44
C MET A 612 12.67 5.78 -14.09
N PHE A 613 12.61 6.26 -15.33
CA PHE A 613 13.76 6.75 -16.09
C PHE A 613 13.71 8.26 -16.40
N ASP A 614 12.56 8.91 -16.21
CA ASP A 614 12.37 10.36 -16.34
C ASP A 614 11.22 10.87 -15.45
N LEU A 615 11.54 11.57 -14.37
CA LEU A 615 10.56 12.27 -13.52
C LEU A 615 10.40 13.74 -13.92
N ALA A 616 11.45 14.36 -14.49
CA ALA A 616 11.52 15.80 -14.70
C ALA A 616 10.57 16.27 -15.81
N SER A 617 10.35 15.45 -16.83
CA SER A 617 9.49 15.80 -17.97
C SER A 617 8.00 15.98 -17.59
N ASN A 618 7.56 15.45 -16.45
CA ASN A 618 6.18 15.60 -15.98
C ASN A 618 5.93 16.92 -15.23
N ILE A 619 6.97 17.73 -15.03
CA ILE A 619 6.91 18.96 -14.25
C ILE A 619 6.69 20.10 -15.21
N LYS A 620 5.46 20.62 -15.22
CA LYS A 620 5.02 21.57 -16.24
C LYS A 620 5.26 23.02 -15.84
N ASP A 621 5.03 23.36 -14.57
CA ASP A 621 5.06 24.74 -14.12
C ASP A 621 6.48 25.25 -13.81
N LEU A 622 6.69 26.54 -14.07
CA LEU A 622 8.00 27.19 -13.95
C LEU A 622 8.50 27.25 -12.50
N TYR A 623 7.57 27.39 -11.55
CA TYR A 623 7.87 27.42 -10.12
C TYR A 623 8.50 26.10 -9.66
N HIS A 624 7.88 24.95 -9.94
CA HIS A 624 8.42 23.65 -9.56
C HIS A 624 9.74 23.35 -10.30
N LYS A 625 9.89 23.79 -11.56
CA LYS A 625 11.18 23.67 -12.28
C LYS A 625 12.29 24.45 -11.61
N ALA A 626 12.05 25.72 -11.24
CA ALA A 626 13.01 26.54 -10.51
C ALA A 626 13.31 25.94 -9.13
N TYR A 627 12.27 25.44 -8.44
CA TYR A 627 12.38 24.81 -7.13
C TYR A 627 13.30 23.58 -7.14
N ILE A 628 13.27 22.78 -8.21
CA ILE A 628 14.12 21.60 -8.38
C ILE A 628 15.60 21.95 -8.53
N ALA A 629 15.92 23.09 -9.16
CA ALA A 629 17.31 23.53 -9.28
C ALA A 629 17.99 23.75 -7.91
N PHE A 630 17.21 24.12 -6.88
CA PHE A 630 17.69 24.30 -5.50
C PHE A 630 17.71 23.00 -4.67
N PHE A 631 17.23 21.86 -5.21
CA PHE A 631 17.20 20.58 -4.47
C PHE A 631 18.54 20.12 -3.91
N PRO A 632 19.66 20.23 -4.65
CA PRO A 632 20.96 19.82 -4.12
C PRO A 632 21.33 20.57 -2.83
N LEU A 633 20.97 21.86 -2.74
CA LEU A 633 21.20 22.72 -1.59
C LEU A 633 20.37 22.25 -0.38
N PHE A 634 19.05 22.08 -0.55
CA PHE A 634 18.17 21.62 0.53
C PHE A 634 18.54 20.23 1.03
N ALA A 635 18.92 19.32 0.14
CA ALA A 635 19.37 17.99 0.50
C ALA A 635 20.72 17.99 1.24
N ALA A 636 21.57 19.00 1.02
CA ALA A 636 22.83 19.15 1.74
C ALA A 636 22.61 19.67 3.18
N PHE A 637 21.79 20.71 3.35
CA PHE A 637 21.57 21.33 4.67
C PHE A 637 20.53 20.62 5.54
N ALA A 638 19.50 20.04 4.92
CA ALA A 638 18.38 19.44 5.62
C ALA A 638 17.97 18.08 5.00
N PRO A 639 18.90 17.11 4.86
CA PRO A 639 18.67 15.85 4.13
C PRO A 639 17.43 15.08 4.60
N ARG A 640 17.10 15.17 5.88
CA ARG A 640 15.98 14.47 6.54
C ARG A 640 14.68 15.27 6.50
N TYR A 641 14.71 16.55 6.12
CA TYR A 641 13.51 17.39 6.13
C TYR A 641 12.57 16.98 4.99
N LYS A 642 11.29 16.92 5.32
CA LYS A 642 10.21 16.45 4.44
C LYS A 642 9.83 17.55 3.43
N ASN A 643 9.86 17.25 2.13
CA ASN A 643 9.47 18.18 1.08
C ASN A 643 7.94 18.40 1.05
N ARG A 644 7.44 19.45 1.70
CA ARG A 644 5.99 19.78 1.71
C ARG A 644 5.40 20.24 0.36
N TYR A 645 6.25 20.44 -0.65
CA TYR A 645 5.85 20.85 -2.01
C TYR A 645 5.75 19.67 -2.98
N GLN A 646 6.00 18.43 -2.53
CA GLN A 646 5.75 17.25 -3.35
C GLN A 646 4.25 17.10 -3.66
N GLN A 647 3.92 16.81 -4.92
CA GLN A 647 2.55 16.50 -5.33
C GLN A 647 2.20 15.04 -5.02
N TYR A 648 0.97 14.78 -4.60
CA TYR A 648 0.46 13.43 -4.32
C TYR A 648 -0.58 12.97 -5.34
N PRO A 649 -0.74 11.63 -5.46
CA PRO A 649 -1.94 11.07 -6.05
C PRO A 649 -3.18 11.59 -5.33
N ASN A 650 -4.26 11.80 -6.07
CA ASN A 650 -5.56 12.00 -5.44
C ASN A 650 -6.07 10.61 -5.03
N TYR A 651 -5.86 10.25 -3.77
CA TYR A 651 -6.14 8.92 -3.24
C TYR A 651 -7.63 8.54 -3.30
N GLY A 652 -8.53 9.52 -3.35
CA GLY A 652 -9.97 9.25 -3.44
C GLY A 652 -10.51 9.18 -4.87
N GLN A 653 -9.69 9.22 -5.93
CA GLN A 653 -10.22 9.15 -7.31
C GLN A 653 -10.84 7.79 -7.64
N ARG A 654 -10.35 6.71 -7.02
CA ARG A 654 -10.89 5.36 -7.11
C ARG A 654 -10.70 4.62 -5.79
N TYR A 655 -11.55 3.66 -5.50
CA TYR A 655 -11.48 2.88 -4.26
C TYR A 655 -10.12 2.17 -4.10
N ASN A 656 -9.56 1.60 -5.17
CA ASN A 656 -8.23 0.94 -5.11
C ASN A 656 -7.12 1.84 -4.54
N PHE A 657 -7.16 3.15 -4.81
CA PHE A 657 -6.13 4.08 -4.32
C PHE A 657 -6.25 4.37 -2.83
N THR A 658 -7.45 4.25 -2.25
CA THR A 658 -7.61 4.47 -0.80
C THR A 658 -6.97 3.36 0.00
N LEU A 659 -6.86 2.16 -0.57
CA LEU A 659 -6.26 0.97 0.06
C LEU A 659 -4.80 1.17 0.40
N TYR A 660 -4.07 1.95 -0.40
CA TYR A 660 -2.70 2.32 -0.07
C TYR A 660 -2.61 3.03 1.28
N LEU A 661 -3.62 3.81 1.68
CA LEU A 661 -3.61 4.49 2.99
C LEU A 661 -3.99 3.57 4.15
N ASN A 662 -4.64 2.44 3.85
CA ASN A 662 -5.00 1.40 4.81
C ASN A 662 -3.90 0.35 4.98
N ASP A 663 -2.92 0.33 4.07
CA ASP A 663 -1.74 -0.53 4.15
C ASP A 663 -0.76 0.00 5.21
N GLU A 664 -0.53 -0.79 6.26
CA GLU A 664 0.37 -0.44 7.35
C GLU A 664 1.82 -0.28 6.88
N ARG A 665 2.17 -0.91 5.77
CA ARG A 665 3.49 -0.90 5.13
C ARG A 665 3.59 0.05 3.95
N TYR A 666 2.53 0.76 3.60
CA TYR A 666 2.59 1.90 2.70
C TYR A 666 2.85 3.22 3.44
N GLY A 667 3.53 4.16 2.78
CA GLY A 667 3.96 5.42 3.37
C GLY A 667 3.45 6.65 2.62
N PRO A 668 2.27 7.21 2.98
CA PRO A 668 1.78 8.44 2.38
C PRO A 668 2.46 9.67 3.02
N HIS A 669 3.75 9.87 2.74
CA HIS A 669 4.49 11.00 3.30
C HIS A 669 5.46 11.64 2.33
N PHE A 670 5.78 12.89 2.66
CA PHE A 670 6.67 13.72 1.89
C PHE A 670 8.05 13.10 1.93
N CYS A 671 8.64 12.87 0.76
CA CYS A 671 10.01 12.42 0.66
C CYS A 671 10.91 13.36 1.45
N SER A 672 11.89 12.79 2.14
CA SER A 672 13.00 13.60 2.64
C SER A 672 13.72 14.26 1.45
N TRP A 673 14.33 15.43 1.65
CA TRP A 673 15.10 16.10 0.59
C TRP A 673 16.15 15.19 -0.04
N ARG A 674 16.84 14.38 0.78
CA ARG A 674 17.82 13.40 0.30
C ARG A 674 17.18 12.36 -0.61
N THR A 675 16.07 11.76 -0.18
CA THR A 675 15.34 10.75 -0.95
C THR A 675 14.91 11.33 -2.30
N LEU A 676 14.27 12.50 -2.29
CA LEU A 676 13.75 13.11 -3.51
C LEU A 676 14.87 13.45 -4.50
N LYS A 677 15.95 14.10 -4.04
CA LYS A 677 17.14 14.36 -4.87
C LYS A 677 17.63 13.08 -5.53
N SER A 678 17.73 12.00 -4.75
CA SER A 678 18.28 10.74 -5.22
C SER A 678 17.42 10.08 -6.30
N LEU A 679 16.08 10.22 -6.25
CA LEU A 679 15.20 9.70 -7.31
C LEU A 679 15.45 10.39 -8.66
N TYR A 680 15.65 11.72 -8.68
CA TYR A 680 16.01 12.45 -9.90
C TYR A 680 17.40 12.07 -10.40
N VAL A 681 18.37 11.95 -9.48
CA VAL A 681 19.74 11.52 -9.80
C VAL A 681 19.73 10.11 -10.39
N ALA A 682 18.97 9.17 -9.84
CA ALA A 682 18.85 7.81 -10.38
C ALA A 682 18.30 7.79 -11.83
N CYS A 683 17.32 8.66 -12.13
CA CYS A 683 16.84 8.82 -13.51
C CYS A 683 17.95 9.31 -14.44
N TRP A 684 18.76 10.27 -14.02
CA TRP A 684 19.88 10.79 -14.81
C TRP A 684 20.99 9.75 -14.98
N GLU A 685 21.42 9.11 -13.89
CA GLU A 685 22.49 8.11 -13.88
C GLU A 685 22.16 6.87 -14.71
N SER A 686 20.90 6.43 -14.75
CA SER A 686 20.48 5.31 -15.62
C SER A 686 20.82 5.54 -17.10
N LYS A 687 20.64 6.78 -17.58
CA LYS A 687 20.94 7.14 -18.97
C LYS A 687 22.44 7.23 -19.23
N ILE A 688 23.24 7.71 -18.27
CA ILE A 688 24.69 7.81 -18.42
C ILE A 688 25.35 6.44 -18.39
N ASN A 689 24.92 5.60 -17.46
CA ASN A 689 25.50 4.29 -17.24
C ASN A 689 24.93 3.21 -18.17
N ALA A 690 24.00 3.56 -19.06
CA ALA A 690 23.53 2.65 -20.11
C ALA A 690 24.68 2.10 -20.97
N LYS A 691 25.82 2.82 -21.06
CA LYS A 691 27.05 2.33 -21.72
C LYS A 691 27.66 1.07 -21.09
N HIS A 692 27.34 0.81 -19.82
CA HIS A 692 27.77 -0.39 -19.10
C HIS A 692 26.71 -1.50 -19.15
N TYR A 693 25.54 -1.25 -19.73
CA TYR A 693 24.52 -2.27 -19.91
C TYR A 693 24.98 -3.30 -20.97
N PRO A 694 24.70 -4.61 -20.81
CA PRO A 694 25.16 -5.61 -21.78
C PRO A 694 24.58 -5.38 -23.17
N ASN A 695 25.44 -5.37 -24.19
CA ASN A 695 25.04 -5.03 -25.56
C ASN A 695 23.99 -5.99 -26.14
N ASN A 696 24.00 -7.28 -25.78
CA ASN A 696 23.14 -8.31 -26.39
C ASN A 696 22.08 -8.85 -25.42
N MET A 697 21.66 -8.08 -24.42
CA MET A 697 20.66 -8.52 -23.45
C MET A 697 19.23 -8.14 -23.92
N PRO A 698 18.34 -9.13 -24.13
CA PRO A 698 16.94 -8.88 -24.42
C PRO A 698 16.29 -8.02 -23.35
N THR A 699 15.75 -6.88 -23.76
CA THR A 699 15.08 -5.93 -22.88
C THR A 699 13.68 -5.58 -23.38
N LEU A 700 12.68 -5.67 -22.51
CA LEU A 700 11.31 -5.22 -22.78
C LEU A 700 10.94 -4.07 -21.85
N PHE A 701 10.49 -2.96 -22.42
CA PHE A 701 9.84 -1.88 -21.70
C PHE A 701 8.34 -1.90 -22.00
N ILE A 702 7.50 -1.94 -20.98
CA ILE A 702 6.05 -1.74 -21.07
C ILE A 702 5.72 -0.49 -20.28
N HIS A 703 5.20 0.54 -20.93
CA HIS A 703 5.03 1.86 -20.32
C HIS A 703 3.77 2.57 -20.84
N SER A 704 3.05 3.29 -19.96
CA SER A 704 1.87 4.06 -20.35
C SER A 704 2.25 5.36 -21.08
N SER A 705 1.56 5.70 -22.17
CA SER A 705 1.87 6.88 -22.99
C SER A 705 1.79 8.20 -22.23
N GLU A 706 0.83 8.31 -21.29
CA GLU A 706 0.59 9.50 -20.46
C GLU A 706 0.85 9.24 -18.97
N ASP A 707 1.79 8.35 -18.62
CA ASP A 707 2.16 8.07 -17.22
C ASP A 707 2.47 9.38 -16.46
N TYR A 708 1.62 9.67 -15.47
CA TYR A 708 1.62 10.92 -14.74
C TYR A 708 2.74 11.01 -13.69
N LYS A 709 3.42 9.91 -13.37
CA LYS A 709 4.56 9.85 -12.44
C LYS A 709 5.87 9.79 -13.22
N CYS A 710 6.04 8.78 -14.08
CA CYS A 710 7.28 8.53 -14.83
C CYS A 710 7.06 8.71 -16.33
N ASN A 711 7.69 9.71 -16.93
CA ASN A 711 7.46 10.02 -18.32
C ASN A 711 8.13 9.00 -19.28
N ILE A 712 7.39 8.54 -20.29
CA ILE A 712 7.88 7.58 -21.29
C ILE A 712 9.11 8.06 -22.07
N LYS A 713 9.37 9.39 -22.14
CA LYS A 713 10.60 9.93 -22.74
C LYS A 713 11.87 9.34 -22.14
N GLY A 714 11.85 8.95 -20.85
CA GLY A 714 12.96 8.26 -20.21
C GLY A 714 13.26 6.91 -20.86
N VAL A 715 12.21 6.11 -21.09
CA VAL A 715 12.28 4.81 -21.76
C VAL A 715 12.76 4.96 -23.20
N ARG A 716 12.18 5.89 -23.98
CA ARG A 716 12.58 6.13 -25.38
C ARG A 716 14.04 6.54 -25.53
N LYS A 717 14.57 7.31 -24.57
CA LYS A 717 16.00 7.66 -24.53
C LYS A 717 16.91 6.45 -24.26
N LEU A 718 16.45 5.49 -23.46
CA LEU A 718 17.19 4.25 -23.23
C LEU A 718 17.09 3.31 -24.43
N GLU A 719 15.91 3.15 -25.01
CA GLU A 719 15.69 2.41 -26.26
C GLU A 719 16.66 2.87 -27.36
N ALA A 720 16.75 4.18 -27.60
CA ALA A 720 17.66 4.75 -28.59
C ALA A 720 19.15 4.43 -28.31
N LYS A 721 19.53 4.23 -27.05
CA LYS A 721 20.91 3.85 -26.67
C LYS A 721 21.17 2.35 -26.77
N LEU A 722 20.16 1.53 -26.49
CA LEU A 722 20.26 0.06 -26.49
C LEU A 722 20.07 -0.53 -27.91
N GLY A 723 19.44 0.22 -28.81
CA GLY A 723 19.19 -0.20 -30.19
C GLY A 723 18.25 -1.40 -30.28
N PHE A 724 18.53 -2.32 -31.20
CA PHE A 724 17.67 -3.47 -31.54
C PHE A 724 17.45 -4.49 -30.42
N ASN A 725 18.16 -4.36 -29.29
CA ASN A 725 18.03 -5.25 -28.13
C ASN A 725 16.93 -4.85 -27.16
N ALA A 726 16.40 -3.62 -27.31
CA ALA A 726 15.26 -3.13 -26.57
C ALA A 726 13.98 -3.18 -27.42
N SER A 727 12.89 -3.62 -26.81
CA SER A 727 11.53 -3.51 -27.36
C SER A 727 10.71 -2.62 -26.44
N VAL A 728 9.93 -1.70 -26.99
CA VAL A 728 9.05 -0.81 -26.23
C VAL A 728 7.60 -1.06 -26.63
N VAL A 729 6.78 -1.41 -25.64
CA VAL A 729 5.32 -1.47 -25.73
C VAL A 729 4.77 -0.23 -25.04
N GLU A 730 4.22 0.66 -25.84
CA GLU A 730 3.55 1.87 -25.37
C GLU A 730 2.05 1.58 -25.21
N MET A 731 1.57 1.63 -23.97
CA MET A 731 0.17 1.40 -23.66
C MET A 731 -0.58 2.74 -23.62
N PRO A 732 -1.66 2.93 -24.39
CA PRO A 732 -2.46 4.15 -24.31
C PRO A 732 -3.12 4.27 -22.93
N GLY A 733 -2.96 5.42 -22.29
CA GLY A 733 -3.58 5.72 -21.01
C GLY A 733 -2.70 6.57 -20.10
N ARG A 734 -3.29 7.01 -18.99
CA ARG A 734 -2.66 7.90 -17.99
C ARG A 734 -2.46 7.20 -16.65
N ASP A 735 -1.95 5.98 -16.66
CA ASP A 735 -1.72 5.21 -15.44
C ASP A 735 -0.23 4.96 -15.19
N HIS A 736 0.13 4.88 -13.91
CA HIS A 736 1.45 4.42 -13.45
C HIS A 736 1.36 3.04 -12.79
N HIS A 737 0.22 2.70 -12.17
CA HIS A 737 0.00 1.45 -11.44
C HIS A 737 -0.45 0.33 -12.40
N THR A 738 0.33 0.14 -13.46
CA THR A 738 0.08 -0.86 -14.50
C THR A 738 0.24 -2.31 -13.99
N PHE A 739 0.50 -2.52 -12.69
CA PHE A 739 0.49 -3.84 -12.07
C PHE A 739 -0.91 -4.25 -11.57
N GLU A 740 -1.91 -3.38 -11.65
CA GLU A 740 -3.29 -3.70 -11.25
C GLU A 740 -3.95 -4.69 -12.20
N THR A 741 -5.01 -5.37 -11.72
CA THR A 741 -5.64 -6.51 -12.41
C THR A 741 -6.17 -6.15 -13.79
N ASP A 742 -6.63 -4.91 -13.99
CA ASP A 742 -7.15 -4.40 -15.27
C ASP A 742 -6.08 -4.26 -16.36
N PHE A 743 -4.79 -4.32 -16.01
CA PHE A 743 -3.69 -4.35 -16.98
C PHE A 743 -3.13 -5.77 -17.25
N MET A 744 -3.63 -6.81 -16.57
CA MET A 744 -3.06 -8.16 -16.66
C MET A 744 -3.15 -8.76 -18.07
N GLU A 745 -4.30 -8.60 -18.73
CA GLU A 745 -4.53 -9.13 -20.07
C GLU A 745 -3.57 -8.52 -21.11
N PRO A 746 -3.44 -7.18 -21.24
CA PRO A 746 -2.50 -6.60 -22.19
C PRO A 746 -1.04 -6.87 -21.80
N ILE A 747 -0.68 -6.88 -20.52
CA ILE A 747 0.70 -7.16 -20.09
C ILE A 747 1.11 -8.59 -20.40
N SER A 748 0.30 -9.57 -19.97
CA SER A 748 0.60 -10.99 -20.19
C SER A 748 0.66 -11.34 -21.67
N LYS A 749 -0.11 -10.64 -22.52
CA LYS A 749 -0.08 -10.82 -23.98
C LYS A 749 1.26 -10.38 -24.54
N ASN A 750 1.65 -9.14 -24.25
CA ASN A 750 2.91 -8.56 -24.70
C ASN A 750 4.12 -9.34 -24.17
N LEU A 751 4.05 -9.80 -22.91
CA LEU A 751 5.07 -10.67 -22.33
C LEU A 751 5.20 -11.99 -23.08
N THR A 752 4.09 -12.68 -23.34
CA THR A 752 4.08 -13.97 -24.04
C THR A 752 4.66 -13.84 -25.44
N GLU A 753 4.20 -12.85 -26.21
CA GLU A 753 4.67 -12.59 -27.57
C GLU A 753 6.17 -12.24 -27.60
N TRP A 754 6.64 -11.44 -26.65
CA TRP A 754 8.05 -11.06 -26.55
C TRP A 754 8.93 -12.24 -26.14
N LEU A 755 8.52 -12.99 -25.11
CA LEU A 755 9.25 -14.18 -24.64
C LEU A 755 9.36 -15.22 -25.75
N ALA A 756 8.30 -15.46 -26.55
CA ALA A 756 8.36 -16.37 -27.69
C ALA A 756 9.42 -15.98 -28.73
N LYS A 757 9.64 -14.67 -28.96
CA LYS A 757 10.68 -14.15 -29.87
C LYS A 757 12.08 -14.30 -29.29
N VAL A 758 12.24 -14.00 -27.99
CA VAL A 758 13.53 -14.04 -27.30
C VAL A 758 14.02 -15.47 -27.09
N LEU A 759 13.13 -16.37 -26.68
CA LEU A 759 13.47 -17.77 -26.41
C LEU A 759 13.91 -18.51 -27.68
N ARG A 760 13.29 -18.25 -28.85
CA ARG A 760 13.72 -18.81 -30.15
C ARG A 760 15.13 -18.39 -30.56
N ARG A 761 15.56 -17.17 -30.23
CA ARG A 761 16.92 -16.69 -30.52
C ARG A 761 17.97 -17.30 -29.60
N TYR A 762 17.57 -17.74 -28.41
CA TYR A 762 18.48 -18.37 -27.44
C TYR A 762 18.79 -19.80 -27.86
N ASP A 763 17.78 -20.58 -28.22
CA ASP A 763 17.93 -22.00 -28.60
C ASP A 763 18.72 -22.17 -29.91
N GLN A 764 18.80 -21.14 -30.75
CA GLN A 764 19.63 -21.12 -31.96
C GLN A 764 21.09 -20.70 -31.73
N ASN A 765 21.42 -20.11 -30.57
CA ASN A 765 22.75 -19.54 -30.28
C ASN A 765 23.47 -20.20 -29.09
N THR A 766 22.87 -21.19 -28.42
CA THR A 766 23.57 -22.08 -27.50
C THR A 766 24.25 -23.21 -28.28
N PRO A 767 25.59 -23.29 -28.33
CA PRO A 767 26.26 -24.51 -28.77
C PRO A 767 25.90 -25.62 -27.77
N ASN A 768 25.58 -26.81 -28.28
CA ASN A 768 25.38 -28.03 -27.48
C ASN A 768 26.53 -28.28 -26.50
#